data_AF-A0A955SEE2-F1
#
_entry.id   AF-A0A955SEE2-F1
#
_cell.length_a   1.000
_cell.length_b   1.000
_cell.length_c   1.000
_cell.angle_alpha   90.00
_cell.angle_beta   90.00
_cell.angle_gamma   90.00
#
_symmetry.space_group_name_H-M   'P 1'
#
loop_
_entity.id
_entity.type
_entity.pdbx_description
1 polymer ?
#
loop_
_entity_poly.entity_id
_entity_poly.type
_entity_poly.pdbx_seq_one_letter_code
_entity_poly.pdbx_strand_id
1 'polypeptide(L)'
;MRFSNLLWFLIFAALWMTLPRESVALGDPSIVWTLELGPQFAECPVPYPSESPNSLIFATGGHVARVDGSGKVIFQVDLGPEEGRGMMFWPSIADVNGDGAEEIIAGRNDGFVYALNADDGDILWECQLPERLTNYEWADSADLDGDGRAEVVVTTMYGWVYAIDDDGTILWGSKMEDYRPSAPTIADIDSDGEPEIVYGTATRYMIALNAQGDLEWASFQPPHHLGRTVPLVADLDKDGQAEVFGMSSMLSPGKGLVCLNGSDGDLLWYGLTIGKAYSGRALTRFADGSLGVLSCDKGGNIHAHQSDGALRWHNRLSGRGVHNPPVTADIDADGNLEVVATVRDTSTDGEGYNWYVLNADTGEILGAWNHPKLGFMGPAVLDIDRDGDLEVILCSKEGTVTAYSFGGPAIPESVAFGNARQRTFPVRVAAPHEDPKPTVAPIQLIDEIPLPRFGSNLLTINLPDSEEGSLAIELSVTDPDGFRSIQVFHGEDGQVEASWRALIPGDYGITLRLLDLDSNKTLGSQELSLRLKDVGAIADLTQEALNHFEDSMREGREDNLVLQLRASEIEARFAKLSSAIQKSLEMNVSQRRTVADDADEYVQFLARSVDFSSLVSSEISSGRKPKFVCWQDENPWDNRNPLDDLPVHGEPPVIRAWAFGNEKESVCFNILNLSNDPLTLRVEPGKVTGPEPLPKVSEVTTLHRVLWLPTSDSLEIADLLPRLDEGYLLDLAPGEARQLWINLSTRELSEGVYEFVWPLRSLDMDSRTIDLTVQLEVSPVRLPENSRFYTGYWSRTNLDGYDTIPDL
;
A
#
# COMPACT_ATOMS: atom_id res chain seq x y z
N MET A 1 -12.90 -1.22 -78.82
CA MET A 1 -13.23 -2.25 -77.80
C MET A 1 -12.25 -2.33 -76.62
N ARG A 2 -11.09 -1.64 -76.59
CA ARG A 2 -10.16 -1.72 -75.42
C ARG A 2 -10.23 -0.54 -74.42
N PHE A 3 -10.90 0.56 -74.76
CA PHE A 3 -11.03 1.72 -73.86
C PHE A 3 -12.27 1.66 -72.94
N SER A 4 -13.33 0.92 -73.33
CA SER A 4 -14.55 0.81 -72.52
C SER A 4 -14.35 -0.03 -71.25
N ASN A 5 -13.52 -1.08 -71.32
CA ASN A 5 -13.36 -1.99 -70.19
C ASN A 5 -12.51 -1.40 -69.05
N LEU A 6 -11.55 -0.53 -69.37
CA LEU A 6 -10.72 0.14 -68.35
C LEU A 6 -11.53 1.19 -67.58
N LEU A 7 -12.41 1.93 -68.28
CA LEU A 7 -13.29 2.91 -67.66
C LEU A 7 -14.33 2.23 -66.75
N TRP A 8 -14.89 1.09 -67.17
CA TRP A 8 -15.78 0.30 -66.32
C TRP A 8 -15.06 -0.31 -65.12
N PHE A 9 -13.80 -0.72 -65.25
CA PHE A 9 -13.00 -1.23 -64.13
C PHE A 9 -12.68 -0.14 -63.10
N LEU A 10 -12.33 1.07 -63.56
CA LEU A 10 -12.08 2.22 -62.68
C LEU A 10 -13.37 2.73 -62.01
N ILE A 11 -14.51 2.69 -62.71
CA ILE A 11 -15.81 3.05 -62.14
C ILE A 11 -16.26 1.98 -61.13
N PHE A 12 -16.03 0.69 -61.38
CA PHE A 12 -16.31 -0.37 -60.41
C PHE A 12 -15.39 -0.28 -59.19
N ALA A 13 -14.10 -0.04 -59.37
CA ALA A 13 -13.17 0.16 -58.26
C ALA A 13 -13.53 1.40 -57.43
N ALA A 14 -13.90 2.50 -58.07
CA ALA A 14 -14.36 3.71 -57.40
C ALA A 14 -15.73 3.54 -56.70
N LEU A 15 -16.67 2.79 -57.28
CA LEU A 15 -17.94 2.45 -56.60
C LEU A 15 -17.75 1.46 -55.45
N TRP A 16 -16.79 0.52 -55.56
CA TRP A 16 -16.49 -0.44 -54.51
C TRP A 16 -15.76 0.20 -53.32
N MET A 17 -15.01 1.28 -53.56
CA MET A 17 -14.37 2.11 -52.54
C MET A 17 -15.29 3.17 -51.90
N THR A 18 -16.50 3.40 -52.43
CA THR A 18 -17.39 4.50 -51.97
C THR A 18 -18.75 4.03 -51.43
N LEU A 19 -19.05 2.74 -51.48
CA LEU A 19 -20.19 2.18 -50.76
C LEU A 19 -19.77 1.95 -49.30
N PRO A 20 -20.55 2.43 -48.30
CA PRO A 20 -20.35 1.98 -46.93
C PRO A 20 -20.50 0.46 -46.94
N ARG A 21 -19.44 -0.28 -46.60
CA ARG A 21 -19.57 -1.70 -46.30
C ARG A 21 -20.46 -1.74 -45.05
N GLU A 22 -21.67 -2.26 -45.19
CA GLU A 22 -22.45 -2.66 -44.01
C GLU A 22 -21.56 -3.61 -43.21
N SER A 23 -21.42 -3.36 -41.90
CA SER A 23 -20.73 -4.24 -40.95
C SER A 23 -21.37 -5.63 -41.07
N VAL A 24 -20.63 -6.57 -41.66
CA VAL A 24 -21.09 -7.95 -41.76
C VAL A 24 -20.76 -8.62 -40.43
N ALA A 25 -21.72 -9.33 -39.84
CA ALA A 25 -21.47 -10.13 -38.65
C ALA A 25 -20.31 -11.11 -38.88
N LEU A 26 -19.40 -11.21 -37.91
CA LEU A 26 -18.29 -12.16 -37.95
C LEU A 26 -18.84 -13.58 -37.91
N GLY A 27 -18.23 -14.47 -38.72
CA GLY A 27 -18.52 -15.90 -38.66
C GLY A 27 -18.04 -16.52 -37.35
N ASP A 28 -18.47 -17.75 -37.06
CA ASP A 28 -17.97 -18.50 -35.90
C ASP A 28 -16.46 -18.78 -36.08
N PRO A 29 -15.62 -18.48 -35.06
CA PRO A 29 -14.19 -18.71 -35.15
C PRO A 29 -13.89 -20.21 -35.14
N SER A 30 -12.82 -20.59 -35.84
CA SER A 30 -12.26 -21.93 -35.79
C SER A 30 -11.23 -22.03 -34.66
N ILE A 31 -11.09 -23.22 -34.06
CA ILE A 31 -10.04 -23.48 -33.08
C ILE A 31 -8.80 -23.96 -33.83
N VAL A 32 -7.69 -23.25 -33.69
CA VAL A 32 -6.38 -23.64 -34.25
C VAL A 32 -5.78 -24.74 -33.38
N TRP A 33 -5.67 -24.49 -32.08
CA TRP A 33 -5.20 -25.47 -31.10
C TRP A 33 -5.73 -25.19 -29.69
N THR A 34 -5.56 -26.17 -28.80
CA THR A 34 -5.88 -26.06 -27.36
C THR A 34 -4.77 -26.72 -26.56
N LEU A 35 -4.35 -26.07 -25.47
CA LEU A 35 -3.29 -26.53 -24.58
C LEU A 35 -3.76 -26.51 -23.13
N GLU A 36 -3.50 -27.57 -22.39
CA GLU A 36 -3.73 -27.64 -20.94
C GLU A 36 -2.41 -27.36 -20.20
N LEU A 37 -2.26 -26.16 -19.65
CA LEU A 37 -1.10 -25.79 -18.81
C LEU A 37 -1.35 -26.10 -17.32
N GLY A 38 -2.62 -26.09 -16.92
CA GLY A 38 -3.05 -26.30 -15.54
C GLY A 38 -3.34 -25.00 -14.79
N PRO A 39 -4.10 -25.07 -13.68
CA PRO A 39 -4.67 -23.90 -13.00
C PRO A 39 -3.62 -22.89 -12.50
N GLN A 40 -2.38 -23.33 -12.33
CA GLN A 40 -1.22 -22.51 -12.00
C GLN A 40 -0.69 -21.67 -13.18
N PHE A 41 -1.39 -21.63 -14.33
CA PHE A 41 -1.12 -20.75 -15.48
C PHE A 41 -2.38 -19.99 -15.94
N ALA A 42 -3.38 -19.86 -15.07
CA ALA A 42 -4.67 -19.24 -15.36
C ALA A 42 -4.63 -17.69 -15.35
N GLU A 43 -3.68 -17.08 -16.04
CA GLU A 43 -3.49 -15.62 -16.16
C GLU A 43 -3.49 -15.14 -17.62
N CYS A 44 -3.34 -13.81 -17.86
CA CYS A 44 -3.26 -13.27 -19.22
C CYS A 44 -2.00 -13.77 -19.93
N PRO A 45 -2.13 -14.26 -21.17
CA PRO A 45 -0.97 -14.58 -22.00
C PRO A 45 -0.24 -13.30 -22.41
N VAL A 46 1.08 -13.37 -22.41
CA VAL A 46 1.98 -12.30 -22.85
C VAL A 46 2.63 -12.70 -24.17
N PRO A 47 2.33 -12.02 -25.29
CA PRO A 47 3.03 -12.24 -26.56
C PRO A 47 4.53 -11.99 -26.42
N TYR A 48 5.36 -12.94 -26.87
CA TYR A 48 6.80 -12.76 -26.91
C TYR A 48 7.27 -12.47 -28.35
N PRO A 49 7.87 -11.29 -28.61
CA PRO A 49 8.38 -10.90 -29.91
C PRO A 49 9.73 -11.56 -30.15
N SER A 50 9.76 -12.69 -30.86
CA SER A 50 10.92 -12.95 -31.73
C SER A 50 10.74 -12.12 -33.01
N GLU A 51 11.72 -12.03 -33.90
CA GLU A 51 11.61 -11.29 -35.19
C GLU A 51 10.36 -11.63 -36.04
N SER A 52 9.55 -12.62 -35.62
CA SER A 52 8.09 -12.56 -35.77
C SER A 52 7.43 -13.25 -34.55
N PRO A 53 6.53 -12.61 -33.77
CA PRO A 53 6.00 -13.22 -32.54
C PRO A 53 5.42 -14.60 -32.84
N ASN A 54 5.90 -15.62 -32.10
CA ASN A 54 5.61 -17.04 -32.35
C ASN A 54 5.50 -17.83 -31.05
N SER A 55 5.38 -17.13 -29.92
CA SER A 55 5.30 -17.76 -28.61
C SER A 55 4.59 -16.86 -27.61
N LEU A 56 4.05 -17.49 -26.57
CA LEU A 56 3.35 -16.85 -25.47
C LEU A 56 4.05 -17.18 -24.16
N ILE A 57 4.10 -16.21 -23.27
CA ILE A 57 4.55 -16.38 -21.89
C ILE A 57 3.33 -16.41 -20.98
N PHE A 58 3.37 -17.30 -20.00
CA PHE A 58 2.39 -17.44 -18.94
C PHE A 58 3.13 -17.41 -17.61
N ALA A 59 2.68 -16.58 -16.67
CA ALA A 59 3.26 -16.52 -15.34
C ALA A 59 2.16 -16.44 -14.28
N THR A 60 2.07 -17.40 -13.36
CA THR A 60 1.32 -17.23 -12.10
C THR A 60 1.76 -18.22 -11.01
N GLY A 61 1.50 -17.86 -9.75
CA GLY A 61 1.76 -18.72 -8.60
C GLY A 61 3.21 -19.23 -8.46
N GLY A 62 4.20 -18.44 -8.86
CA GLY A 62 5.62 -18.83 -8.82
C GLY A 62 6.09 -19.59 -10.06
N HIS A 63 5.22 -19.83 -11.05
CA HIS A 63 5.53 -20.62 -12.23
C HIS A 63 5.56 -19.76 -13.50
N VAL A 64 6.60 -19.92 -14.31
CA VAL A 64 6.72 -19.29 -15.64
C VAL A 64 6.76 -20.36 -16.72
N ALA A 65 6.03 -20.16 -17.81
CA ALA A 65 6.03 -21.04 -18.97
C ALA A 65 6.09 -20.24 -20.26
N ARG A 66 6.86 -20.71 -21.24
CA ARG A 66 6.82 -20.22 -22.62
C ARG A 66 6.27 -21.31 -23.53
N VAL A 67 5.35 -20.95 -24.42
CA VAL A 67 4.64 -21.87 -25.34
C VAL A 67 4.85 -21.37 -26.76
N ASP A 68 5.22 -22.25 -27.69
CA ASP A 68 5.38 -21.90 -29.10
C ASP A 68 4.05 -21.80 -29.87
N GLY A 69 4.13 -21.35 -31.12
CA GLY A 69 2.99 -21.10 -31.99
C GLY A 69 2.11 -22.31 -32.30
N SER A 70 2.64 -23.52 -32.09
CA SER A 70 1.91 -24.78 -32.27
C SER A 70 1.17 -25.25 -31.02
N GLY A 71 1.25 -24.49 -29.92
CA GLY A 71 0.73 -24.88 -28.62
C GLY A 71 1.64 -25.87 -27.88
N LYS A 72 2.93 -25.94 -28.21
CA LYS A 72 3.90 -26.78 -27.50
C LYS A 72 4.68 -25.96 -26.48
N VAL A 73 4.79 -26.47 -25.26
CA VAL A 73 5.61 -25.87 -24.20
C VAL A 73 7.10 -25.92 -24.57
N ILE A 74 7.76 -24.76 -24.56
CA ILE A 74 9.21 -24.59 -24.75
C ILE A 74 9.92 -24.95 -23.44
N PHE A 75 9.56 -24.27 -22.35
CA PHE A 75 10.05 -24.55 -21.00
C PHE A 75 8.98 -24.22 -19.94
N GLN A 76 9.18 -24.75 -18.73
CA GLN A 76 8.47 -24.36 -17.50
C GLN A 76 9.46 -24.29 -16.35
N VAL A 77 9.36 -23.24 -15.54
CA VAL A 77 10.20 -23.03 -14.36
C VAL A 77 9.30 -22.80 -13.15
N ASP A 78 9.66 -23.44 -12.04
CA ASP A 78 9.11 -23.20 -10.71
C ASP A 78 10.12 -22.38 -9.91
N LEU A 79 9.74 -21.14 -9.58
CA LEU A 79 10.60 -20.17 -8.92
C LEU A 79 10.52 -20.26 -7.39
N GLY A 80 9.81 -21.21 -6.77
CA GLY A 80 10.00 -21.43 -5.34
C GLY A 80 9.08 -22.37 -4.57
N PRO A 81 9.46 -22.71 -3.33
CA PRO A 81 8.91 -23.84 -2.62
C PRO A 81 7.79 -23.40 -1.67
N GLU A 82 6.51 -23.42 -2.07
CA GLU A 82 5.38 -23.87 -1.23
C GLU A 82 3.99 -23.68 -1.89
N GLU A 83 3.11 -24.65 -1.65
CA GLU A 83 1.70 -24.61 -2.01
C GLU A 83 0.95 -23.53 -1.22
N GLY A 84 0.58 -22.45 -1.90
CA GLY A 84 -0.51 -21.57 -1.51
C GLY A 84 -0.07 -20.23 -0.90
N ARG A 85 -0.57 -19.15 -1.53
CA ARG A 85 -0.46 -17.72 -1.17
C ARG A 85 0.81 -17.03 -1.73
N GLY A 86 0.92 -16.73 -3.01
CA GLY A 86 -0.10 -16.60 -4.04
C GLY A 86 0.14 -15.31 -4.83
N MET A 87 -0.04 -15.39 -6.15
CA MET A 87 0.04 -14.35 -7.19
C MET A 87 1.46 -13.84 -7.54
N MET A 88 1.81 -14.02 -8.82
CA MET A 88 2.86 -13.26 -9.51
C MET A 88 2.18 -12.15 -10.31
N PHE A 89 2.96 -11.15 -10.70
CA PHE A 89 2.54 -10.15 -11.69
C PHE A 89 2.32 -10.78 -13.06
N TRP A 90 1.66 -10.08 -13.99
CA TRP A 90 1.85 -10.40 -15.40
C TRP A 90 3.33 -10.25 -15.72
N PRO A 91 3.93 -11.22 -16.43
CA PRO A 91 5.33 -11.13 -16.78
C PRO A 91 5.51 -9.94 -17.72
N SER A 92 6.61 -9.22 -17.59
CA SER A 92 7.07 -8.27 -18.61
C SER A 92 8.26 -8.88 -19.35
N ILE A 93 8.68 -8.21 -20.41
CA ILE A 93 9.81 -8.62 -21.23
C ILE A 93 10.72 -7.43 -21.47
N ALA A 94 12.02 -7.65 -21.40
CA ALA A 94 13.02 -6.60 -21.42
C ALA A 94 14.35 -7.14 -21.94
N ASP A 95 15.03 -6.42 -22.82
CA ASP A 95 16.42 -6.72 -23.19
C ASP A 95 17.34 -6.24 -22.06
N VAL A 96 17.46 -7.07 -21.02
CA VAL A 96 18.26 -6.69 -19.84
C VAL A 96 19.74 -6.92 -20.09
N ASN A 97 20.12 -7.82 -21.00
CA ASN A 97 21.54 -8.13 -21.22
C ASN A 97 22.18 -7.38 -22.42
N GLY A 98 21.37 -6.65 -23.21
CA GLY A 98 21.80 -5.83 -24.34
C GLY A 98 22.16 -6.61 -25.60
N ASP A 99 21.68 -7.86 -25.74
CA ASP A 99 21.95 -8.71 -26.90
C ASP A 99 20.93 -8.56 -28.04
N GLY A 100 19.87 -7.77 -27.82
CA GLY A 100 18.80 -7.52 -28.76
C GLY A 100 17.65 -8.53 -28.71
N ALA A 101 17.76 -9.59 -27.89
CA ALA A 101 16.65 -10.46 -27.52
C ALA A 101 16.07 -10.02 -26.16
N GLU A 102 14.77 -10.23 -25.94
CA GLU A 102 14.17 -9.88 -24.65
C GLU A 102 14.17 -11.06 -23.69
N GLU A 103 14.48 -10.80 -22.44
CA GLU A 103 14.32 -11.70 -21.30
C GLU A 103 12.92 -11.62 -20.72
N ILE A 104 12.59 -12.53 -19.81
CA ILE A 104 11.31 -12.58 -19.10
C ILE A 104 11.51 -12.05 -17.68
N ILE A 105 10.75 -11.03 -17.32
CA ILE A 105 10.72 -10.48 -15.98
C ILE A 105 9.52 -11.05 -15.22
N ALA A 106 9.77 -11.61 -14.04
CA ALA A 106 8.74 -12.18 -13.18
C ALA A 106 8.91 -11.72 -11.74
N GLY A 107 7.80 -11.48 -11.03
CA GLY A 107 7.81 -11.08 -9.63
C GLY A 107 6.94 -11.98 -8.75
N ARG A 108 7.34 -12.17 -7.49
CA ARG A 108 6.60 -12.92 -6.46
C ARG A 108 6.12 -12.01 -5.34
N ASN A 109 4.97 -12.32 -4.76
CA ASN A 109 4.36 -11.56 -3.66
C ASN A 109 5.16 -11.47 -2.33
N ASP A 110 6.29 -12.16 -2.21
CA ASP A 110 7.24 -12.02 -1.10
C ASP A 110 8.41 -11.06 -1.40
N GLY A 111 8.38 -10.40 -2.56
CA GLY A 111 9.34 -9.35 -2.91
C GLY A 111 10.46 -9.80 -3.84
N PHE A 112 10.48 -11.06 -4.28
CA PHE A 112 11.46 -11.52 -5.27
C PHE A 112 11.07 -11.06 -6.69
N VAL A 113 12.04 -10.52 -7.42
CA VAL A 113 11.98 -10.21 -8.86
C VAL A 113 13.07 -11.00 -9.57
N TYR A 114 12.78 -11.55 -10.74
CA TYR A 114 13.69 -12.38 -11.53
C TYR A 114 13.75 -11.88 -12.96
N ALA A 115 14.93 -11.95 -13.57
CA ALA A 115 15.06 -12.04 -15.02
C ALA A 115 15.40 -13.48 -15.41
N LEU A 116 14.68 -14.01 -16.39
CA LEU A 116 14.86 -15.34 -16.94
C LEU A 116 15.26 -15.25 -18.41
N ASN A 117 16.19 -16.10 -18.82
CA ASN A 117 16.48 -16.30 -20.23
C ASN A 117 15.22 -16.84 -20.94
N ALA A 118 14.81 -16.19 -22.03
CA ALA A 118 13.58 -16.56 -22.70
C ALA A 118 13.65 -17.89 -23.46
N ASP A 119 14.83 -18.43 -23.78
CA ASP A 119 14.97 -19.65 -24.57
C ASP A 119 14.87 -20.94 -23.72
N ASP A 120 15.40 -20.93 -22.51
CA ASP A 120 15.44 -22.10 -21.62
C ASP A 120 14.83 -21.89 -20.23
N GLY A 121 14.57 -20.63 -19.84
CA GLY A 121 14.01 -20.27 -18.54
C GLY A 121 15.06 -20.17 -17.43
N ASP A 122 16.36 -20.25 -17.73
CA ASP A 122 17.40 -20.12 -16.72
C ASP A 122 17.36 -18.73 -16.05
N ILE A 123 17.53 -18.69 -14.73
CA ILE A 123 17.59 -17.44 -13.96
C ILE A 123 18.89 -16.73 -14.29
N LEU A 124 18.80 -15.52 -14.84
CA LEU A 124 19.94 -14.64 -15.07
C LEU A 124 20.33 -13.91 -13.80
N TRP A 125 19.34 -13.33 -13.12
CA TRP A 125 19.49 -12.70 -11.82
C TRP A 125 18.21 -12.81 -10.99
N GLU A 126 18.37 -12.64 -9.67
CA GLU A 126 17.28 -12.52 -8.71
C GLU A 126 17.52 -11.32 -7.79
N CYS A 127 16.46 -10.57 -7.51
CA CYS A 127 16.47 -9.41 -6.64
C CYS A 127 15.44 -9.59 -5.53
N GLN A 128 15.84 -9.47 -4.27
CA GLN A 128 14.91 -9.44 -3.13
C GLN A 128 14.66 -7.99 -2.71
N LEU A 129 13.44 -7.52 -2.95
CA LEU A 129 13.01 -6.19 -2.51
C LEU A 129 12.81 -6.16 -0.98
N PRO A 130 12.98 -4.99 -0.34
CA PRO A 130 12.69 -4.82 1.09
C PRO A 130 11.22 -4.98 1.47
N GLU A 131 10.32 -4.86 0.49
CA GLU A 131 8.87 -4.82 0.66
C GLU A 131 8.17 -5.90 -0.15
N ARG A 132 6.93 -6.20 0.25
CA ARG A 132 6.09 -7.16 -0.47
C ARG A 132 5.46 -6.51 -1.70
N LEU A 133 5.46 -7.29 -2.77
CA LEU A 133 4.67 -7.07 -3.97
C LEU A 133 3.20 -7.43 -3.75
N THR A 134 2.26 -6.83 -4.50
CA THR A 134 0.82 -7.13 -4.42
C THR A 134 0.13 -7.44 -5.74
N ASN A 135 -1.05 -8.04 -5.64
CA ASN A 135 -1.85 -8.61 -6.72
C ASN A 135 -2.29 -7.65 -7.87
N TYR A 136 -1.81 -6.41 -7.95
CA TYR A 136 -2.22 -5.42 -8.96
C TYR A 136 -1.05 -4.63 -9.58
N GLU A 137 0.19 -4.95 -9.21
CA GLU A 137 1.37 -4.25 -9.69
C GLU A 137 1.93 -5.00 -10.91
N TRP A 138 2.51 -4.30 -11.87
CA TRP A 138 3.28 -4.87 -12.98
C TRP A 138 4.69 -4.33 -12.89
N ALA A 139 5.62 -5.06 -13.50
CA ALA A 139 6.91 -4.49 -13.82
C ALA A 139 6.81 -3.83 -15.20
N ASP A 140 7.48 -2.71 -15.37
CA ASP A 140 7.78 -2.16 -16.69
C ASP A 140 9.29 -1.94 -16.79
N SER A 141 9.81 -1.79 -18.01
CA SER A 141 11.25 -1.78 -18.24
C SER A 141 11.63 -0.91 -19.43
N ALA A 142 12.69 -0.13 -19.24
CA ALA A 142 13.30 0.70 -20.27
C ALA A 142 14.78 0.93 -19.94
N ASP A 143 15.54 1.39 -20.91
CA ASP A 143 16.90 1.90 -20.71
C ASP A 143 16.80 3.27 -20.01
N LEU A 144 16.98 3.29 -18.69
CA LEU A 144 16.86 4.46 -17.81
C LEU A 144 18.20 5.19 -17.66
N ASP A 145 19.33 4.52 -17.87
CA ASP A 145 20.65 5.13 -17.71
C ASP A 145 21.40 5.41 -19.03
N GLY A 146 20.79 5.01 -20.16
CA GLY A 146 21.26 5.27 -21.51
C GLY A 146 22.41 4.36 -21.95
N ASP A 147 22.62 3.23 -21.28
CA ASP A 147 23.73 2.32 -21.56
C ASP A 147 23.42 1.22 -22.59
N GLY A 148 22.15 1.14 -23.01
CA GLY A 148 21.65 0.19 -23.99
C GLY A 148 21.13 -1.12 -23.41
N ARG A 149 21.11 -1.29 -22.08
CA ARG A 149 20.42 -2.37 -21.36
C ARG A 149 19.19 -1.80 -20.67
N ALA A 150 18.20 -2.65 -20.41
CA ALA A 150 16.95 -2.21 -19.80
C ALA A 150 16.94 -2.45 -18.29
N GLU A 151 16.60 -1.41 -17.53
CA GLU A 151 16.30 -1.50 -16.11
C GLU A 151 14.84 -1.90 -15.91
N VAL A 152 14.56 -2.52 -14.77
CA VAL A 152 13.22 -2.99 -14.39
C VAL A 152 12.66 -2.11 -13.27
N VAL A 153 11.50 -1.50 -13.51
CA VAL A 153 10.77 -0.72 -12.52
C VAL A 153 9.60 -1.51 -11.96
N VAL A 154 9.52 -1.61 -10.64
CA VAL A 154 8.47 -2.32 -9.91
C VAL A 154 7.84 -1.45 -8.84
N THR A 155 6.54 -1.62 -8.64
CA THR A 155 5.77 -0.97 -7.58
C THR A 155 5.42 -1.97 -6.48
N THR A 156 5.25 -1.52 -5.23
CA THR A 156 4.98 -2.40 -4.07
C THR A 156 3.77 -1.97 -3.25
N MET A 157 3.27 -2.87 -2.37
CA MET A 157 2.06 -2.67 -1.55
C MET A 157 2.00 -1.32 -0.83
N TYR A 158 3.16 -0.92 -0.31
CA TYR A 158 3.33 0.18 0.62
C TYR A 158 3.83 1.44 -0.08
N GLY A 159 3.58 1.56 -1.39
CA GLY A 159 3.82 2.79 -2.15
C GLY A 159 5.25 3.03 -2.60
N TRP A 160 6.12 2.03 -2.48
CA TRP A 160 7.45 2.12 -3.08
C TRP A 160 7.42 1.82 -4.57
N VAL A 161 8.24 2.56 -5.31
CA VAL A 161 8.64 2.31 -6.69
C VAL A 161 10.15 2.07 -6.68
N TYR A 162 10.62 0.93 -7.18
CA TYR A 162 12.04 0.58 -7.24
C TYR A 162 12.48 0.44 -8.69
N ALA A 163 13.67 0.95 -9.02
CA ALA A 163 14.39 0.57 -10.22
C ALA A 163 15.46 -0.46 -9.89
N ILE A 164 15.53 -1.50 -10.72
CA ILE A 164 16.45 -2.63 -10.61
C ILE A 164 17.30 -2.66 -11.89
N ASP A 165 18.60 -2.72 -11.70
CA ASP A 165 19.62 -2.77 -12.75
C ASP A 165 19.61 -4.10 -13.52
N ASP A 166 20.37 -4.16 -14.61
CA ASP A 166 20.51 -5.32 -15.48
C ASP A 166 21.09 -6.57 -14.80
N ASP A 167 21.76 -6.37 -13.66
CA ASP A 167 22.36 -7.44 -12.84
C ASP A 167 21.50 -7.82 -11.61
N GLY A 168 20.32 -7.21 -11.46
CA GLY A 168 19.42 -7.42 -10.33
C GLY A 168 19.71 -6.54 -9.11
N THR A 169 20.67 -5.62 -9.16
CA THR A 169 20.92 -4.66 -8.08
C THR A 169 19.84 -3.56 -8.04
N ILE A 170 19.47 -3.09 -6.85
CA ILE A 170 18.50 -1.99 -6.72
C ILE A 170 19.24 -0.66 -6.91
N LEU A 171 18.87 0.10 -7.94
CA LEU A 171 19.46 1.42 -8.22
C LEU A 171 18.94 2.48 -7.24
N TRP A 172 17.62 2.54 -7.07
CA TRP A 172 16.96 3.51 -6.20
C TRP A 172 15.55 3.02 -5.81
N GLY A 173 14.92 3.70 -4.84
CA GLY A 173 13.51 3.44 -4.50
C GLY A 173 12.75 4.66 -4.00
N SER A 174 11.79 5.15 -4.78
CA SER A 174 10.96 6.31 -4.43
C SER A 174 9.69 5.88 -3.69
N LYS A 175 9.15 6.69 -2.77
CA LYS A 175 7.96 6.34 -1.97
C LYS A 175 7.04 7.52 -1.72
N MET A 176 6.11 7.78 -2.64
CA MET A 176 5.23 8.94 -2.52
C MET A 176 4.02 8.72 -1.60
N GLU A 177 3.59 7.48 -1.36
CA GLU A 177 2.43 7.18 -0.50
C GLU A 177 2.65 5.91 0.34
N ASP A 178 1.82 5.67 1.35
CA ASP A 178 1.85 4.47 2.17
C ASP A 178 1.02 3.29 1.62
N TYR A 179 0.19 3.49 0.57
CA TYR A 179 -0.72 2.44 0.12
C TYR A 179 -1.08 2.45 -1.37
N ARG A 180 -0.86 1.29 -2.02
CA ARG A 180 -1.32 0.93 -3.38
C ARG A 180 -1.00 1.95 -4.49
N PRO A 181 0.27 2.02 -4.91
CA PRO A 181 0.60 2.54 -6.23
C PRO A 181 0.02 1.59 -7.30
N SER A 182 -0.36 2.14 -8.47
CA SER A 182 -0.62 1.30 -9.63
C SER A 182 0.70 0.77 -10.19
N ALA A 183 0.63 -0.19 -11.11
CA ALA A 183 1.77 -0.50 -11.96
C ALA A 183 2.36 0.76 -12.63
N PRO A 184 3.70 0.82 -12.80
CA PRO A 184 4.36 1.90 -13.50
C PRO A 184 4.19 1.74 -15.01
N THR A 185 4.33 2.86 -15.72
CA THR A 185 4.45 2.93 -17.17
C THR A 185 5.64 3.81 -17.49
N ILE A 186 6.56 3.32 -18.32
CA ILE A 186 7.79 4.02 -18.66
C ILE A 186 7.73 4.52 -20.10
N ALA A 187 7.87 5.83 -20.29
CA ALA A 187 7.89 6.48 -21.60
C ALA A 187 8.51 7.87 -21.49
N ASP A 188 9.12 8.34 -22.57
CA ASP A 188 9.43 9.76 -22.77
C ASP A 188 8.10 10.52 -22.90
N ILE A 189 7.68 11.20 -21.83
CA ILE A 189 6.38 11.90 -21.76
C ILE A 189 6.49 13.39 -21.98
N ASP A 190 7.70 13.95 -21.84
CA ASP A 190 7.97 15.38 -21.98
C ASP A 190 8.74 15.74 -23.27
N SER A 191 9.08 14.72 -24.06
CA SER A 191 9.78 14.85 -25.34
C SER A 191 11.23 15.34 -25.19
N ASP A 192 11.91 15.06 -24.07
CA ASP A 192 13.31 15.44 -23.87
C ASP A 192 14.32 14.36 -24.34
N GLY A 193 13.83 13.15 -24.64
CA GLY A 193 14.60 12.00 -25.11
C GLY A 193 15.08 11.04 -24.03
N GLU A 194 14.83 11.36 -22.75
CA GLU A 194 14.96 10.45 -21.62
C GLU A 194 13.57 9.89 -21.25
N PRO A 195 13.48 8.69 -20.65
CA PRO A 195 12.19 8.14 -20.23
C PRO A 195 11.78 8.55 -18.81
N GLU A 196 10.51 8.90 -18.64
CA GLU A 196 9.85 9.09 -17.36
C GLU A 196 9.07 7.85 -16.92
N ILE A 197 8.83 7.75 -15.61
CA ILE A 197 8.12 6.68 -14.93
C ILE A 197 6.83 7.25 -14.35
N VAL A 198 5.70 6.79 -14.88
CA VAL A 198 4.36 7.28 -14.51
C VAL A 198 3.58 6.23 -13.75
N TYR A 199 2.97 6.60 -12.62
CA TYR A 199 2.08 5.73 -11.86
C TYR A 199 0.98 6.50 -11.12
N GLY A 200 -0.15 5.85 -10.87
CA GLY A 200 -1.27 6.40 -10.10
C GLY A 200 -1.26 5.93 -8.65
N THR A 201 -1.92 6.67 -7.76
CA THR A 201 -1.93 6.35 -6.32
C THR A 201 -3.34 6.25 -5.72
N ALA A 202 -3.46 5.57 -4.57
CA ALA A 202 -4.74 5.45 -3.88
C ALA A 202 -5.19 6.77 -3.23
N THR A 203 -4.30 7.72 -2.93
CA THR A 203 -4.64 9.07 -2.45
C THR A 203 -5.08 10.04 -3.53
N ARG A 204 -5.21 9.58 -4.79
CA ARG A 204 -5.74 10.32 -5.95
C ARG A 204 -4.69 11.14 -6.71
N TYR A 205 -3.42 10.77 -6.63
CA TYR A 205 -2.38 11.38 -7.46
C TYR A 205 -2.11 10.55 -8.71
N MET A 206 -1.78 11.22 -9.80
CA MET A 206 -0.93 10.69 -10.88
C MET A 206 0.45 11.31 -10.71
N ILE A 207 1.50 10.50 -10.80
CA ILE A 207 2.87 10.90 -10.52
C ILE A 207 3.74 10.55 -11.71
N ALA A 208 4.63 11.47 -12.10
CA ALA A 208 5.75 11.21 -12.99
C ALA A 208 7.07 11.40 -12.25
N LEU A 209 7.96 10.42 -12.39
CA LEU A 209 9.35 10.49 -11.94
C LEU A 209 10.26 10.46 -13.16
N ASN A 210 11.43 11.08 -13.09
CA ASN A 210 12.46 10.87 -14.09
C ASN A 210 13.14 9.49 -13.93
N ALA A 211 14.05 9.16 -14.83
CA ALA A 211 14.79 7.90 -14.82
C ALA A 211 15.62 7.65 -13.53
N GLN A 212 16.00 8.71 -12.80
CA GLN A 212 16.70 8.62 -11.51
C GLN A 212 15.74 8.53 -10.31
N GLY A 213 14.43 8.46 -10.55
CA GLY A 213 13.40 8.35 -9.53
C GLY A 213 13.01 9.66 -8.87
N ASP A 214 13.49 10.80 -9.37
CA ASP A 214 13.13 12.14 -8.87
C ASP A 214 11.76 12.55 -9.37
N LEU A 215 10.96 13.18 -8.50
CA LEU A 215 9.66 13.70 -8.88
C LEU A 215 9.82 14.82 -9.91
N GLU A 216 9.10 14.68 -11.02
CA GLU A 216 8.92 15.76 -11.99
C GLU A 216 7.63 16.51 -11.73
N TRP A 217 6.52 15.79 -11.62
CA TRP A 217 5.22 16.37 -11.29
C TRP A 217 4.29 15.39 -10.58
N ALA A 218 3.33 15.92 -9.81
CA ALA A 218 2.33 15.15 -9.06
C ALA A 218 0.95 15.79 -9.18
N SER A 219 0.11 15.24 -10.05
CA SER A 219 -1.20 15.80 -10.37
C SER A 219 -2.29 15.24 -9.47
N PHE A 220 -2.90 16.07 -8.64
CA PHE A 220 -3.99 15.69 -7.74
C PHE A 220 -5.35 15.65 -8.46
N GLN A 221 -6.02 14.50 -8.43
CA GLN A 221 -7.22 14.24 -9.24
C GLN A 221 -8.45 13.83 -8.40
N PRO A 222 -9.04 14.70 -7.56
CA PRO A 222 -10.24 14.35 -6.81
C PRO A 222 -11.50 14.31 -7.71
N PRO A 223 -12.38 13.29 -7.64
CA PRO A 223 -12.46 12.20 -6.64
C PRO A 223 -11.81 10.86 -7.08
N HIS A 224 -10.84 10.88 -7.98
CA HIS A 224 -10.32 9.71 -8.70
C HIS A 224 -9.22 8.97 -7.94
N HIS A 225 -9.49 7.74 -7.49
CA HIS A 225 -8.45 6.90 -6.87
C HIS A 225 -7.70 6.13 -7.97
N LEU A 226 -6.47 6.53 -8.26
CA LEU A 226 -5.70 6.08 -9.43
C LEU A 226 -4.78 4.89 -9.16
N GLY A 227 -4.68 4.40 -7.92
CA GLY A 227 -3.80 3.28 -7.51
C GLY A 227 -4.07 1.90 -8.13
N ARG A 228 -4.91 1.80 -9.16
CA ARG A 228 -5.13 0.59 -9.97
C ARG A 228 -5.18 0.86 -11.47
N THR A 229 -4.77 2.07 -11.87
CA THR A 229 -5.02 2.54 -13.23
C THR A 229 -4.10 1.87 -14.26
N VAL A 230 -2.81 1.73 -13.96
CA VAL A 230 -1.74 1.38 -14.93
C VAL A 230 -1.69 2.35 -16.10
N PRO A 231 -1.08 3.53 -15.92
CA PRO A 231 -1.16 4.66 -16.84
C PRO A 231 -0.95 4.28 -18.30
N LEU A 232 -1.73 4.86 -19.19
CA LEU A 232 -1.52 4.69 -20.63
C LEU A 232 -0.92 6.00 -21.12
N VAL A 233 0.17 5.92 -21.88
CA VAL A 233 0.84 7.10 -22.46
C VAL A 233 0.67 7.06 -23.97
N ALA A 234 0.25 8.18 -24.57
CA ALA A 234 0.22 8.36 -26.02
C ALA A 234 0.03 9.82 -26.40
N ASP A 235 0.71 10.26 -27.45
CA ASP A 235 0.36 11.46 -28.22
C ASP A 235 -0.90 11.16 -29.06
N LEU A 236 -2.07 11.43 -28.48
CA LEU A 236 -3.37 11.06 -29.01
C LEU A 236 -3.85 12.09 -30.05
N ASP A 237 -3.48 13.36 -29.89
CA ASP A 237 -3.87 14.46 -30.78
C ASP A 237 -2.85 14.80 -31.88
N LYS A 238 -1.66 14.19 -31.82
CA LYS A 238 -0.54 14.32 -32.77
C LYS A 238 0.11 15.70 -32.75
N ASP A 239 0.11 16.36 -31.60
CA ASP A 239 0.80 17.64 -31.40
C ASP A 239 2.30 17.49 -31.08
N GLY A 240 2.75 16.27 -30.78
CA GLY A 240 4.13 15.93 -30.45
C GLY A 240 4.47 15.94 -28.96
N GLN A 241 3.48 16.18 -28.09
CA GLN A 241 3.53 15.93 -26.65
C GLN A 241 2.71 14.68 -26.32
N ALA A 242 3.12 13.93 -25.31
CA ALA A 242 2.36 12.76 -24.88
C ALA A 242 1.24 13.16 -23.91
N GLU A 243 0.10 12.48 -24.00
CA GLU A 243 -0.91 12.49 -22.93
C GLU A 243 -0.76 11.27 -22.02
N VAL A 244 -0.99 11.51 -20.73
CA VAL A 244 -1.06 10.49 -19.69
C VAL A 244 -2.51 10.24 -19.31
N PHE A 245 -2.97 9.01 -19.52
CA PHE A 245 -4.33 8.60 -19.16
C PHE A 245 -4.35 7.86 -17.82
N GLY A 246 -5.41 8.05 -17.04
CA GLY A 246 -5.69 7.33 -15.79
C GLY A 246 -7.17 6.97 -15.61
N MET A 247 -7.49 5.92 -14.86
CA MET A 247 -8.85 5.48 -14.52
C MET A 247 -9.07 5.42 -13.03
N SER A 248 -10.23 5.92 -12.60
CA SER A 248 -10.66 5.82 -11.23
C SER A 248 -11.06 4.38 -10.87
N SER A 249 -10.40 3.85 -9.83
CA SER A 249 -10.75 2.58 -9.18
C SER A 249 -12.02 2.65 -8.33
N MET A 250 -12.57 3.86 -8.15
CA MET A 250 -13.79 4.16 -7.43
C MET A 250 -14.91 4.61 -8.37
N LEU A 251 -16.13 4.66 -7.85
CA LEU A 251 -17.28 5.01 -8.69
C LEU A 251 -17.23 6.53 -8.91
N SER A 252 -16.92 6.94 -10.13
CA SER A 252 -16.82 8.35 -10.52
C SER A 252 -17.64 8.62 -11.79
N PRO A 253 -18.99 8.52 -11.73
CA PRO A 253 -19.83 8.60 -12.91
C PRO A 253 -19.63 9.93 -13.63
N GLY A 254 -19.32 9.85 -14.91
CA GLY A 254 -19.10 11.00 -15.79
C GLY A 254 -17.70 11.59 -15.79
N LYS A 255 -16.76 11.06 -14.99
CA LYS A 255 -15.37 11.53 -14.95
C LYS A 255 -14.34 10.40 -14.75
N GLY A 256 -14.68 9.13 -14.95
CA GLY A 256 -13.78 8.05 -14.50
C GLY A 256 -12.55 7.79 -15.37
N LEU A 257 -12.39 8.46 -16.52
CA LEU A 257 -11.14 8.51 -17.29
C LEU A 257 -10.54 9.93 -17.15
N VAL A 258 -9.28 10.01 -16.79
CA VAL A 258 -8.49 11.24 -16.66
C VAL A 258 -7.49 11.29 -17.82
N CYS A 259 -7.32 12.45 -18.41
CA CYS A 259 -6.29 12.75 -19.40
C CYS A 259 -5.48 13.96 -18.91
N LEU A 260 -4.17 13.77 -18.78
CA LEU A 260 -3.21 14.78 -18.34
C LEU A 260 -2.19 15.04 -19.44
N ASN A 261 -1.64 16.25 -19.50
CA ASN A 261 -0.46 16.53 -20.29
C ASN A 261 0.75 15.80 -19.69
N GLY A 262 1.57 15.18 -20.52
CA GLY A 262 2.72 14.39 -20.08
C GLY A 262 3.85 15.22 -19.48
N SER A 263 4.08 16.44 -19.99
CA SER A 263 5.20 17.28 -19.57
C SER A 263 5.02 17.94 -18.20
N ASP A 264 3.79 18.30 -17.83
CA ASP A 264 3.51 19.05 -16.60
C ASP A 264 2.39 18.46 -15.73
N GLY A 265 1.75 17.38 -16.18
CA GLY A 265 0.66 16.74 -15.45
C GLY A 265 -0.63 17.55 -15.39
N ASP A 266 -0.76 18.64 -16.17
CA ASP A 266 -1.96 19.47 -16.19
C ASP A 266 -3.15 18.68 -16.71
N LEU A 267 -4.31 18.88 -16.08
CA LEU A 267 -5.54 18.24 -16.52
C LEU A 267 -6.00 18.81 -17.86
N LEU A 268 -6.04 17.96 -18.89
CA LEU A 268 -6.59 18.30 -20.19
C LEU A 268 -8.11 18.11 -20.22
N TRP A 269 -8.58 16.93 -19.83
CA TRP A 269 -10.01 16.62 -19.80
C TRP A 269 -10.36 15.37 -18.97
N TYR A 270 -11.66 15.23 -18.67
CA TYR A 270 -12.23 14.00 -18.12
C TYR A 270 -13.12 13.30 -19.15
N GLY A 271 -12.92 12.00 -19.30
CA GLY A 271 -13.75 11.14 -20.14
C GLY A 271 -14.93 10.57 -19.37
N LEU A 272 -16.08 10.50 -20.04
CA LEU A 272 -17.29 9.86 -19.51
C LEU A 272 -17.05 8.36 -19.27
N THR A 273 -17.22 7.91 -18.03
CA THR A 273 -17.43 6.48 -17.70
C THR A 273 -18.60 6.34 -16.73
N ILE A 274 -19.22 5.17 -16.69
CA ILE A 274 -20.44 4.94 -15.92
C ILE A 274 -20.13 4.18 -14.61
N GLY A 275 -19.24 3.20 -14.66
CA GLY A 275 -18.89 2.33 -13.54
C GLY A 275 -17.48 2.53 -13.00
N LYS A 276 -17.15 1.71 -11.98
CA LYS A 276 -15.77 1.57 -11.50
C LYS A 276 -14.93 0.87 -12.56
N ALA A 277 -13.71 1.34 -12.79
CA ALA A 277 -12.79 0.72 -13.73
C ALA A 277 -11.47 0.36 -13.03
N TYR A 278 -10.68 -0.51 -13.66
CA TYR A 278 -9.32 -0.81 -13.20
C TYR A 278 -8.37 -0.59 -14.37
N SER A 279 -7.86 -1.66 -14.97
CA SER A 279 -6.88 -1.62 -16.05
C SER A 279 -7.48 -1.63 -17.46
N GLY A 280 -8.79 -1.76 -17.61
CA GLY A 280 -9.46 -1.95 -18.91
C GLY A 280 -9.37 -0.78 -19.88
N ARG A 281 -8.19 -0.55 -20.47
CA ARG A 281 -7.94 0.48 -21.47
C ARG A 281 -7.11 -0.03 -22.63
N ALA A 282 -7.35 0.54 -23.80
CA ALA A 282 -6.57 0.32 -25.00
C ALA A 282 -6.63 1.55 -25.88
N LEU A 283 -5.64 1.76 -26.74
CA LEU A 283 -5.75 2.74 -27.80
C LEU A 283 -6.44 2.11 -29.02
N THR A 284 -7.00 2.94 -29.88
CA THR A 284 -7.60 2.52 -31.14
C THR A 284 -7.36 3.55 -32.22
N ARG A 285 -7.46 3.11 -33.47
CA ARG A 285 -7.51 3.97 -34.65
C ARG A 285 -8.87 3.81 -35.30
N PHE A 286 -9.58 4.91 -35.42
CA PHE A 286 -10.88 4.95 -36.09
C PHE A 286 -10.74 4.94 -37.61
N ALA A 287 -11.84 4.68 -38.32
CA ALA A 287 -11.83 4.54 -39.78
C ALA A 287 -11.43 5.85 -40.51
N ASP A 288 -11.63 7.01 -39.85
CA ASP A 288 -11.19 8.33 -40.33
C ASP A 288 -9.68 8.60 -40.10
N GLY A 289 -8.96 7.68 -39.46
CA GLY A 289 -7.52 7.79 -39.15
C GLY A 289 -7.20 8.56 -37.87
N SER A 290 -8.21 9.09 -37.16
CA SER A 290 -8.03 9.65 -35.83
C SER A 290 -7.76 8.55 -34.80
N LEU A 291 -7.01 8.89 -33.76
CA LEU A 291 -6.73 7.99 -32.65
C LEU A 291 -7.79 8.20 -31.55
N GLY A 292 -8.03 7.16 -30.77
CA GLY A 292 -8.92 7.22 -29.62
C GLY A 292 -8.44 6.31 -28.50
N VAL A 293 -9.04 6.50 -27.33
CA VAL A 293 -8.82 5.66 -26.16
C VAL A 293 -10.11 4.93 -25.81
N LEU A 294 -10.00 3.62 -25.64
CA LEU A 294 -11.04 2.75 -25.13
C LEU A 294 -10.94 2.67 -23.61
N SER A 295 -12.06 2.73 -22.92
CA SER A 295 -12.14 2.55 -21.47
C SER A 295 -13.30 1.67 -21.05
N CYS A 296 -13.01 0.73 -20.15
CA CYS A 296 -13.91 -0.34 -19.76
C CYS A 296 -14.21 -0.30 -18.26
N ASP A 297 -15.42 -0.72 -17.87
CA ASP A 297 -15.83 -0.72 -16.47
C ASP A 297 -16.53 -2.03 -16.01
N LYS A 298 -16.68 -2.15 -14.68
CA LYS A 298 -17.32 -3.30 -14.02
C LYS A 298 -18.81 -3.47 -14.33
N GLY A 299 -19.46 -2.47 -14.91
CA GLY A 299 -20.83 -2.56 -15.40
C GLY A 299 -20.97 -3.25 -16.75
N GLY A 300 -19.83 -3.62 -17.36
CA GLY A 300 -19.75 -4.20 -18.70
C GLY A 300 -19.71 -3.13 -19.79
N ASN A 301 -19.53 -1.86 -19.43
CA ASN A 301 -19.50 -0.79 -20.42
C ASN A 301 -18.11 -0.66 -21.03
N ILE A 302 -18.08 -0.42 -22.34
CA ILE A 302 -16.91 0.00 -23.11
C ILE A 302 -17.25 1.36 -23.73
N HIS A 303 -16.34 2.31 -23.57
CA HIS A 303 -16.46 3.67 -24.09
C HIS A 303 -15.28 3.92 -25.02
N ALA A 304 -15.52 4.60 -26.12
CA ALA A 304 -14.47 5.13 -26.99
C ALA A 304 -14.47 6.65 -26.93
N HIS A 305 -13.35 7.23 -26.52
CA HIS A 305 -13.13 8.67 -26.44
C HIS A 305 -12.16 9.11 -27.54
N GLN A 306 -12.43 10.28 -28.10
CA GLN A 306 -11.53 10.97 -29.02
C GLN A 306 -10.43 11.71 -28.26
N SER A 307 -9.48 12.30 -28.99
CA SER A 307 -8.36 13.05 -28.42
C SER A 307 -8.77 14.25 -27.56
N ASP A 308 -9.93 14.85 -27.84
CA ASP A 308 -10.51 15.95 -27.05
C ASP A 308 -11.36 15.47 -25.86
N GLY A 309 -11.39 14.16 -25.59
CA GLY A 309 -12.20 13.55 -24.54
C GLY A 309 -13.68 13.36 -24.90
N ALA A 310 -14.12 13.78 -26.09
CA ALA A 310 -15.50 13.57 -26.51
C ALA A 310 -15.78 12.08 -26.75
N LEU A 311 -16.90 11.60 -26.19
CA LEU A 311 -17.36 10.24 -26.39
C LEU A 311 -17.78 10.04 -27.86
N ARG A 312 -17.10 9.14 -28.58
CA ARG A 312 -17.46 8.73 -29.94
C ARG A 312 -18.62 7.74 -29.91
N TRP A 313 -18.49 6.70 -29.10
CA TRP A 313 -19.53 5.70 -28.88
C TRP A 313 -19.40 5.07 -27.50
N HIS A 314 -20.49 4.45 -27.04
CA HIS A 314 -20.51 3.57 -25.89
C HIS A 314 -21.32 2.32 -26.21
N ASN A 315 -20.92 1.20 -25.63
CA ASN A 315 -21.72 -0.03 -25.65
C ASN A 315 -21.61 -0.75 -24.30
N ARG A 316 -22.62 -1.58 -23.98
CA ARG A 316 -22.65 -2.39 -22.77
C ARG A 316 -22.74 -3.87 -23.11
N LEU A 317 -21.70 -4.59 -22.74
CA LEU A 317 -21.63 -6.04 -22.89
C LEU A 317 -22.39 -6.74 -21.77
N SER A 318 -22.99 -7.89 -22.08
CA SER A 318 -23.71 -8.69 -21.07
C SER A 318 -22.72 -9.44 -20.19
N GLY A 319 -22.93 -9.44 -18.87
CA GLY A 319 -22.09 -10.10 -17.87
C GLY A 319 -21.69 -9.20 -16.69
N ARG A 320 -20.72 -9.63 -15.88
CA ARG A 320 -20.31 -8.95 -14.63
C ARG A 320 -19.09 -8.04 -14.78
N GLY A 321 -18.90 -7.44 -15.96
CA GLY A 321 -17.91 -6.39 -16.20
C GLY A 321 -16.72 -6.78 -17.06
N VAL A 322 -16.16 -5.78 -17.75
CA VAL A 322 -14.91 -5.86 -18.50
C VAL A 322 -13.82 -5.29 -17.60
N HIS A 323 -12.92 -6.16 -17.15
CA HIS A 323 -11.94 -5.80 -16.11
C HIS A 323 -10.52 -5.60 -16.64
N ASN A 324 -10.14 -6.36 -17.66
CA ASN A 324 -8.80 -6.31 -18.26
C ASN A 324 -8.84 -5.47 -19.54
N PRO A 325 -7.67 -5.00 -20.02
CA PRO A 325 -7.55 -4.32 -21.32
C PRO A 325 -8.24 -5.12 -22.44
N PRO A 326 -9.12 -4.50 -23.24
CA PRO A 326 -9.50 -5.06 -24.53
C PRO A 326 -8.31 -4.98 -25.49
N VAL A 327 -8.37 -5.72 -26.59
CA VAL A 327 -7.35 -5.67 -27.65
C VAL A 327 -7.96 -5.10 -28.92
N THR A 328 -7.24 -4.21 -29.59
CA THR A 328 -7.65 -3.65 -30.88
C THR A 328 -6.81 -4.22 -32.02
N ALA A 329 -7.45 -4.78 -33.03
CA ALA A 329 -6.79 -5.43 -34.17
C ALA A 329 -7.74 -5.56 -35.37
N ASP A 330 -7.21 -5.54 -36.60
CA ASP A 330 -7.97 -5.88 -37.83
C ASP A 330 -8.00 -7.40 -37.99
N ILE A 331 -9.02 -8.04 -37.45
CA ILE A 331 -9.14 -9.50 -37.33
C ILE A 331 -9.75 -10.12 -38.59
N ASP A 332 -10.55 -9.36 -39.34
CA ASP A 332 -11.20 -9.83 -40.55
C ASP A 332 -10.59 -9.29 -41.85
N ALA A 333 -9.50 -8.53 -41.74
CA ALA A 333 -8.74 -7.97 -42.84
C ALA A 333 -9.53 -6.97 -43.70
N ASP A 334 -10.51 -6.28 -43.12
CA ASP A 334 -11.31 -5.29 -43.83
C ASP A 334 -10.65 -3.89 -43.88
N GLY A 335 -9.58 -3.69 -43.12
CA GLY A 335 -8.81 -2.44 -43.00
C GLY A 335 -9.25 -1.52 -41.85
N ASN A 336 -10.35 -1.85 -41.18
CA ASN A 336 -10.78 -1.23 -39.93
C ASN A 336 -10.28 -2.08 -38.75
N LEU A 337 -10.27 -1.48 -37.55
CA LEU A 337 -9.94 -2.24 -36.34
C LEU A 337 -11.22 -2.76 -35.68
N GLU A 338 -11.11 -3.95 -35.11
CA GLU A 338 -12.06 -4.52 -34.16
C GLU A 338 -11.54 -4.37 -32.72
N VAL A 339 -12.44 -4.54 -31.76
CA VAL A 339 -12.17 -4.57 -30.32
C VAL A 339 -12.53 -5.96 -29.79
N VAL A 340 -11.55 -6.71 -29.32
CA VAL A 340 -11.75 -7.98 -28.61
C VAL A 340 -11.82 -7.71 -27.12
N ALA A 341 -12.94 -8.07 -26.49
CA ALA A 341 -13.16 -7.85 -25.06
C ALA A 341 -13.66 -9.13 -24.38
N THR A 342 -13.12 -9.41 -23.20
CA THR A 342 -13.57 -10.50 -22.33
C THR A 342 -14.40 -9.96 -21.17
N VAL A 343 -15.44 -10.69 -20.79
CA VAL A 343 -16.36 -10.32 -19.72
C VAL A 343 -16.34 -11.39 -18.64
N ARG A 344 -16.31 -10.95 -17.38
CA ARG A 344 -16.36 -11.85 -16.23
C ARG A 344 -17.73 -12.51 -16.12
N ASP A 345 -17.76 -13.84 -16.10
CA ASP A 345 -18.82 -14.73 -15.60
C ASP A 345 -20.28 -14.35 -15.93
N THR A 346 -20.94 -15.15 -16.78
CA THR A 346 -22.34 -14.98 -17.22
C THR A 346 -23.37 -15.65 -16.29
N SER A 347 -22.94 -16.25 -15.17
CA SER A 347 -23.76 -17.18 -14.37
C SER A 347 -24.95 -16.59 -13.60
N THR A 348 -25.06 -15.26 -13.43
CA THR A 348 -26.28 -14.69 -12.81
C THR A 348 -27.48 -14.60 -13.74
N ASP A 349 -27.24 -14.61 -15.04
CA ASP A 349 -28.23 -14.22 -16.02
C ASP A 349 -28.61 -15.43 -16.90
N GLY A 350 -27.76 -16.47 -16.92
CA GLY A 350 -27.99 -17.73 -17.65
C GLY A 350 -28.00 -17.59 -19.19
N GLU A 351 -28.01 -16.35 -19.68
CA GLU A 351 -28.14 -15.93 -21.07
C GLU A 351 -27.07 -14.86 -21.31
N GLY A 352 -25.91 -15.24 -21.85
CA GLY A 352 -24.83 -14.30 -22.13
C GLY A 352 -23.60 -14.94 -22.73
N TYR A 353 -22.77 -14.11 -23.36
CA TYR A 353 -21.46 -14.45 -23.91
C TYR A 353 -20.36 -13.93 -22.99
N ASN A 354 -19.20 -14.59 -22.95
CA ASN A 354 -18.09 -14.20 -22.08
C ASN A 354 -16.89 -13.60 -22.84
N TRP A 355 -16.95 -13.53 -24.17
CA TRP A 355 -16.10 -12.65 -24.96
C TRP A 355 -16.82 -12.16 -26.23
N TYR A 356 -16.42 -10.99 -26.69
CA TYR A 356 -17.08 -10.20 -27.73
C TYR A 356 -16.05 -9.62 -28.68
N VAL A 357 -16.46 -9.46 -29.94
CA VAL A 357 -15.74 -8.66 -30.93
C VAL A 357 -16.65 -7.53 -31.38
N LEU A 358 -16.16 -6.30 -31.31
CA LEU A 358 -16.89 -5.09 -31.66
C LEU A 358 -16.15 -4.36 -32.79
N ASN A 359 -16.87 -3.64 -33.65
CA ASN A 359 -16.25 -2.71 -34.58
C ASN A 359 -15.70 -1.51 -33.81
N ALA A 360 -14.41 -1.16 -33.97
CA ALA A 360 -13.80 -0.11 -33.18
C ALA A 360 -14.27 1.32 -33.55
N ASP A 361 -14.80 1.53 -34.76
CA ASP A 361 -15.30 2.84 -35.20
C ASP A 361 -16.67 3.19 -34.62
N THR A 362 -17.53 2.17 -34.48
CA THR A 362 -18.95 2.35 -34.13
C THR A 362 -19.33 1.75 -32.77
N GLY A 363 -18.54 0.81 -32.25
CA GLY A 363 -18.87 0.02 -31.08
C GLY A 363 -19.94 -1.04 -31.33
N GLU A 364 -20.33 -1.31 -32.58
CA GLU A 364 -21.30 -2.36 -32.90
C GLU A 364 -20.72 -3.75 -32.58
N ILE A 365 -21.51 -4.64 -31.98
CA ILE A 365 -21.09 -6.02 -31.71
C ILE A 365 -21.14 -6.81 -33.02
N LEU A 366 -19.97 -7.22 -33.52
CA LEU A 366 -19.82 -8.04 -34.72
C LEU A 366 -20.00 -9.54 -34.42
N GLY A 367 -19.68 -9.95 -33.20
CA GLY A 367 -19.88 -11.33 -32.75
C GLY A 367 -19.66 -11.49 -31.25
N ALA A 368 -20.21 -12.57 -30.70
CA ALA A 368 -20.15 -12.87 -29.28
C ALA A 368 -20.19 -14.39 -29.07
N TRP A 369 -19.30 -14.90 -28.22
CA TRP A 369 -19.11 -16.34 -28.04
C TRP A 369 -18.84 -16.71 -26.58
N ASN A 370 -18.87 -18.02 -26.29
CA ASN A 370 -18.60 -18.57 -24.98
C ASN A 370 -17.36 -19.46 -25.00
N HIS A 371 -16.39 -19.13 -24.15
CA HIS A 371 -15.25 -19.97 -23.82
C HIS A 371 -15.50 -20.73 -22.49
N PRO A 372 -15.36 -22.07 -22.45
CA PRO A 372 -15.63 -22.85 -21.24
C PRO A 372 -14.79 -22.41 -20.03
N LYS A 373 -15.47 -22.01 -18.95
CA LYS A 373 -14.84 -21.56 -17.69
C LYS A 373 -13.81 -20.44 -17.91
N LEU A 374 -14.09 -19.52 -18.84
CA LEU A 374 -13.22 -18.37 -19.12
C LEU A 374 -12.78 -17.69 -17.82
N GLY A 375 -11.47 -17.42 -17.76
CA GLY A 375 -10.81 -16.77 -16.66
C GLY A 375 -11.28 -15.34 -16.41
N PHE A 376 -10.67 -14.73 -15.39
CA PHE A 376 -10.71 -13.28 -15.21
C PHE A 376 -9.60 -12.61 -16.05
N MET A 377 -9.46 -12.96 -17.34
CA MET A 377 -8.26 -12.68 -18.14
C MET A 377 -8.56 -11.90 -19.43
N GLY A 378 -7.66 -10.98 -19.79
CA GLY A 378 -7.68 -10.25 -21.06
C GLY A 378 -7.25 -11.14 -22.22
N PRO A 379 -7.72 -10.86 -23.45
CA PRO A 379 -7.30 -11.58 -24.64
C PRO A 379 -5.88 -11.16 -25.06
N ALA A 380 -5.20 -12.01 -25.83
CA ALA A 380 -4.09 -11.59 -26.68
C ALA A 380 -4.48 -11.83 -28.15
N VAL A 381 -4.02 -10.96 -29.05
CA VAL A 381 -4.26 -11.10 -30.49
C VAL A 381 -2.93 -10.97 -31.23
N LEU A 382 -2.57 -12.00 -31.98
CA LEU A 382 -1.33 -12.08 -32.74
C LEU A 382 -1.44 -13.18 -33.80
N ASP A 383 -0.69 -13.07 -34.89
CA ASP A 383 -0.43 -14.17 -35.82
C ASP A 383 0.53 -15.15 -35.14
N ILE A 384 -0.03 -16.18 -34.49
CA ILE A 384 0.76 -17.05 -33.60
C ILE A 384 1.47 -18.17 -34.35
N ASP A 385 0.90 -18.61 -35.48
CA ASP A 385 1.41 -19.74 -36.26
C ASP A 385 2.07 -19.34 -37.60
N ARG A 386 2.10 -18.03 -37.90
CA ARG A 386 2.71 -17.42 -39.09
C ARG A 386 2.04 -17.83 -40.39
N ASP A 387 0.76 -18.18 -40.35
CA ASP A 387 -0.02 -18.40 -41.55
C ASP A 387 -0.51 -17.08 -42.19
N GLY A 388 -0.35 -15.97 -41.44
CA GLY A 388 -0.71 -14.64 -41.87
C GLY A 388 -2.12 -14.24 -41.47
N ASP A 389 -2.86 -15.04 -40.70
CA ASP A 389 -4.12 -14.67 -40.06
C ASP A 389 -3.85 -14.29 -38.57
N LEU A 390 -4.75 -13.52 -37.94
CA LEU A 390 -4.62 -13.20 -36.51
C LEU A 390 -5.40 -14.21 -35.66
N GLU A 391 -4.75 -14.74 -34.63
CA GLU A 391 -5.39 -15.57 -33.62
C GLU A 391 -5.75 -14.78 -32.37
N VAL A 392 -6.95 -15.03 -31.85
CA VAL A 392 -7.38 -14.61 -30.53
C VAL A 392 -7.05 -15.71 -29.52
N ILE A 393 -6.21 -15.39 -28.55
CA ILE A 393 -5.79 -16.29 -27.47
C ILE A 393 -6.59 -16.01 -26.21
N LEU A 394 -7.24 -17.05 -25.69
CA LEU A 394 -8.03 -17.00 -24.45
C LEU A 394 -7.60 -18.07 -23.46
N CYS A 395 -7.62 -17.75 -22.16
CA CYS A 395 -7.25 -18.66 -21.07
C CYS A 395 -8.42 -18.89 -20.09
N SER A 396 -8.64 -20.16 -19.71
CA SER A 396 -9.65 -20.58 -18.72
C SER A 396 -9.13 -20.48 -17.28
N LYS A 397 -10.03 -20.51 -16.29
CA LYS A 397 -9.68 -20.62 -14.86
C LYS A 397 -8.93 -21.90 -14.50
N GLU A 398 -8.97 -22.91 -15.37
CA GLU A 398 -8.31 -24.20 -15.18
C GLU A 398 -6.95 -24.25 -15.89
N GLY A 399 -6.53 -23.15 -16.54
CA GLY A 399 -5.29 -23.06 -17.31
C GLY A 399 -5.37 -23.71 -18.68
N THR A 400 -6.56 -23.82 -19.24
CA THR A 400 -6.77 -24.22 -20.63
C THR A 400 -6.59 -23.00 -21.54
N VAL A 401 -5.60 -23.03 -22.41
CA VAL A 401 -5.32 -22.00 -23.40
C VAL A 401 -5.89 -22.42 -24.74
N THR A 402 -6.59 -21.52 -25.43
CA THR A 402 -7.19 -21.79 -26.74
C THR A 402 -6.87 -20.67 -27.72
N ALA A 403 -6.39 -21.03 -28.90
CA ALA A 403 -6.19 -20.12 -30.02
C ALA A 403 -7.35 -20.23 -31.01
N TYR A 404 -7.99 -19.09 -31.31
CA TYR A 404 -9.12 -18.96 -32.22
C TYR A 404 -8.73 -18.16 -33.45
N SER A 405 -9.08 -18.63 -34.65
CA SER A 405 -8.85 -17.89 -35.90
C SER A 405 -10.17 -17.63 -36.63
N PHE A 406 -10.26 -16.46 -37.26
CA PHE A 406 -11.37 -16.05 -38.11
C PHE A 406 -11.07 -16.25 -39.62
N GLY A 407 -9.85 -16.68 -39.97
CA GLY A 407 -9.48 -17.06 -41.35
C GLY A 407 -9.31 -15.89 -42.33
N GLY A 408 -8.98 -14.70 -41.82
CA GLY A 408 -8.77 -13.48 -42.60
C GLY A 408 -7.30 -13.03 -42.59
N PRO A 409 -6.70 -12.70 -43.75
CA PRO A 409 -5.28 -12.37 -43.85
C PRO A 409 -4.95 -11.06 -43.13
N ALA A 410 -4.25 -11.17 -42.01
CA ALA A 410 -3.75 -10.08 -41.19
C ALA A 410 -2.97 -9.05 -41.99
N ILE A 411 -3.14 -7.79 -41.60
CA ILE A 411 -2.15 -6.74 -41.85
C ILE A 411 -1.35 -6.60 -40.55
N PRO A 412 -0.07 -7.03 -40.48
CA PRO A 412 0.71 -7.03 -39.24
C PRO A 412 0.81 -5.67 -38.52
N GLU A 413 0.62 -4.57 -39.26
CA GLU A 413 0.60 -3.20 -38.73
C GLU A 413 -0.71 -2.82 -38.00
N SER A 414 -1.67 -3.75 -37.88
CA SER A 414 -3.03 -3.47 -37.36
C SER A 414 -3.28 -3.90 -35.91
N VAL A 415 -2.42 -4.72 -35.29
CA VAL A 415 -2.55 -5.02 -33.85
C VAL A 415 -2.12 -3.79 -33.09
N ALA A 416 -3.10 -3.09 -32.56
CA ALA A 416 -2.89 -1.86 -31.86
C ALA A 416 -2.39 -2.18 -30.44
N PHE A 417 -3.07 -2.97 -29.59
CA PHE A 417 -2.62 -3.11 -28.18
C PHE A 417 -3.12 -4.38 -27.48
N GLY A 418 -2.23 -5.20 -26.89
CA GLY A 418 -2.61 -6.34 -26.03
C GLY A 418 -1.48 -6.86 -25.13
N ASN A 419 -1.71 -6.76 -23.81
CA ASN A 419 -0.94 -7.20 -22.64
C ASN A 419 0.44 -7.85 -22.83
N ALA A 420 1.46 -7.09 -22.41
CA ALA A 420 2.85 -7.40 -22.02
C ALA A 420 3.69 -6.13 -22.19
N ARG A 421 3.27 -5.33 -23.17
CA ARG A 421 3.74 -4.00 -23.48
C ARG A 421 2.52 -3.09 -23.56
N GLN A 422 2.38 -2.20 -22.59
CA GLN A 422 1.93 -0.84 -22.89
C GLN A 422 3.13 0.01 -23.33
N ARG A 423 4.13 -0.57 -24.04
CA ARG A 423 4.94 0.23 -24.96
C ARG A 423 3.95 0.86 -25.92
N THR A 424 3.60 2.11 -25.63
CA THR A 424 3.61 3.20 -26.58
C THR A 424 4.07 2.68 -27.95
N PHE A 425 3.24 2.87 -28.97
CA PHE A 425 3.82 3.03 -30.29
C PHE A 425 5.10 3.88 -30.14
N PRO A 426 6.13 3.66 -30.96
CA PRO A 426 6.96 4.79 -31.34
C PRO A 426 6.01 5.72 -32.13
N VAL A 427 5.12 6.43 -31.43
CA VAL A 427 4.81 7.77 -31.89
C VAL A 427 6.18 8.37 -31.83
N ARG A 428 6.75 8.62 -33.01
CA ARG A 428 7.92 9.47 -33.11
C ARG A 428 7.51 10.74 -32.40
N VAL A 429 7.87 10.83 -31.14
CA VAL A 429 7.83 12.05 -30.38
C VAL A 429 8.56 13.04 -31.27
N ALA A 430 7.92 14.18 -31.49
CA ALA A 430 8.49 15.22 -32.31
C ALA A 430 9.90 15.54 -31.79
N ALA A 431 10.75 16.12 -32.65
CA ALA A 431 12.09 16.53 -32.25
C ALA A 431 12.03 17.29 -30.90
N PRO A 432 13.02 17.07 -30.00
CA PRO A 432 12.93 17.44 -28.60
C PRO A 432 12.47 18.87 -28.41
N HIS A 433 11.51 19.08 -27.51
CA HIS A 433 11.04 20.42 -27.20
C HIS A 433 12.10 21.12 -26.34
N GLU A 434 12.79 22.12 -26.90
CA GLU A 434 13.89 22.85 -26.23
C GLU A 434 13.43 23.78 -25.08
N ASP A 435 12.28 23.54 -24.45
CA ASP A 435 11.94 24.32 -23.26
C ASP A 435 12.79 23.80 -22.10
N PRO A 436 13.72 24.62 -21.56
CA PRO A 436 14.58 24.17 -20.47
C PRO A 436 13.72 23.83 -19.26
N LYS A 437 13.88 22.61 -18.70
CA LYS A 437 13.28 22.23 -17.42
C LYS A 437 13.48 23.39 -16.43
N PRO A 438 12.39 23.94 -15.84
CA PRO A 438 12.47 25.16 -15.06
C PRO A 438 13.48 24.99 -13.94
N THR A 439 14.48 25.86 -13.91
CA THR A 439 15.53 25.78 -12.89
C THR A 439 14.91 26.16 -11.55
N VAL A 440 14.85 25.21 -10.62
CA VAL A 440 14.23 25.42 -9.32
C VAL A 440 15.05 26.41 -8.50
N ALA A 441 14.45 27.53 -8.10
CA ALA A 441 15.14 28.56 -7.32
C ALA A 441 15.46 28.05 -5.90
N PRO A 442 16.64 28.39 -5.33
CA PRO A 442 16.93 28.05 -3.95
C PRO A 442 16.02 28.83 -2.99
N ILE A 443 15.47 28.15 -1.99
CA ILE A 443 14.62 28.69 -0.93
C ILE A 443 15.13 28.25 0.45
N GLN A 444 14.75 28.95 1.50
CA GLN A 444 14.98 28.54 2.89
C GLN A 444 13.63 28.21 3.54
N LEU A 445 13.45 26.95 3.91
CA LEU A 445 12.23 26.34 4.45
C LEU A 445 12.40 25.88 5.90
N ILE A 446 13.63 25.59 6.31
CA ILE A 446 13.97 25.15 7.67
C ILE A 446 14.87 26.20 8.34
N ASP A 447 14.47 26.60 9.55
CA ASP A 447 15.23 27.53 10.39
C ASP A 447 16.30 26.82 11.23
N GLU A 448 15.96 25.67 11.82
CA GLU A 448 16.84 24.89 12.67
C GLU A 448 16.89 23.43 12.21
N ILE A 449 18.10 22.94 11.92
CA ILE A 449 18.32 21.59 11.43
C ILE A 449 18.61 20.69 12.64
N PRO A 450 17.74 19.71 12.95
CA PRO A 450 17.97 18.80 14.06
C PRO A 450 19.15 17.87 13.78
N LEU A 451 19.84 17.45 14.84
CA LEU A 451 20.85 16.39 14.74
C LEU A 451 20.15 15.07 14.37
N PRO A 452 20.57 14.39 13.28
CA PRO A 452 19.95 13.13 12.89
C PRO A 452 20.25 12.05 13.93
N ARG A 453 19.29 11.16 14.15
CA ARG A 453 19.41 9.96 14.98
C ARG A 453 19.13 8.71 14.14
N PHE A 454 19.61 7.57 14.63
CA PHE A 454 19.20 6.27 14.09
C PHE A 454 17.69 6.05 14.36
N GLY A 455 16.95 5.51 13.40
CA GLY A 455 15.48 5.45 13.48
C GLY A 455 14.79 6.66 12.84
N SER A 456 13.62 7.01 13.35
CA SER A 456 12.75 8.04 12.81
C SER A 456 13.23 9.44 13.20
N ASN A 457 13.25 10.35 12.22
CA ASN A 457 13.64 11.74 12.32
C ASN A 457 12.51 12.63 11.78
N LEU A 458 12.38 13.84 12.33
CA LEU A 458 11.35 14.79 11.95
C LEU A 458 11.98 16.12 11.53
N LEU A 459 11.52 16.69 10.43
CA LEU A 459 11.84 18.05 10.00
C LEU A 459 10.58 18.89 10.10
N THR A 460 10.63 19.97 10.89
CA THR A 460 9.56 20.97 10.93
C THR A 460 9.86 22.04 9.89
N ILE A 461 8.94 22.20 8.94
CA ILE A 461 9.11 23.05 7.77
C ILE A 461 8.07 24.15 7.80
N ASN A 462 8.52 25.39 7.67
CA ASN A 462 7.64 26.55 7.61
C ASN A 462 7.23 26.80 6.15
N LEU A 463 5.93 26.73 5.87
CA LEU A 463 5.42 27.06 4.55
C LEU A 463 5.29 28.58 4.40
N PRO A 464 5.57 29.13 3.21
CA PRO A 464 5.27 30.53 2.94
C PRO A 464 3.75 30.77 2.93
N ASP A 465 3.34 31.99 3.28
CA ASP A 465 1.94 32.41 3.17
C ASP A 465 1.46 32.24 1.71
N SER A 466 0.43 31.42 1.49
CA SER A 466 -0.25 31.30 0.20
C SER A 466 -1.62 31.99 0.27
N GLU A 467 -1.94 32.85 -0.70
CA GLU A 467 -3.24 33.54 -0.73
C GLU A 467 -4.38 32.64 -1.21
N GLU A 468 -4.10 31.57 -1.99
CA GLU A 468 -5.13 30.71 -2.62
C GLU A 468 -4.75 29.23 -2.84
N GLY A 469 -3.56 28.73 -2.45
CA GLY A 469 -3.03 27.45 -2.95
C GLY A 469 -2.74 26.35 -1.91
N SER A 470 -2.98 25.09 -2.29
CA SER A 470 -2.58 23.89 -1.52
C SER A 470 -1.09 23.62 -1.69
N LEU A 471 -0.28 23.98 -0.70
CA LEU A 471 1.17 23.73 -0.71
C LEU A 471 1.52 22.35 -0.15
N ALA A 472 2.59 21.76 -0.68
CA ALA A 472 3.18 20.53 -0.16
C ALA A 472 4.72 20.59 -0.19
N ILE A 473 5.35 19.72 0.57
CA ILE A 473 6.79 19.52 0.57
C ILE A 473 7.11 18.13 0.04
N GLU A 474 7.89 18.07 -1.03
CA GLU A 474 8.65 16.88 -1.39
C GLU A 474 9.91 16.82 -0.52
N LEU A 475 10.09 15.72 0.20
CA LEU A 475 11.29 15.36 0.94
C LEU A 475 11.97 14.18 0.24
N SER A 476 13.11 14.44 -0.38
CA SER A 476 14.03 13.43 -0.92
C SER A 476 15.18 13.21 0.05
N VAL A 477 15.44 11.95 0.40
CA VAL A 477 16.50 11.52 1.33
C VAL A 477 17.32 10.46 0.64
N THR A 478 18.58 10.78 0.35
CA THR A 478 19.59 9.83 -0.14
C THR A 478 20.39 9.32 1.06
N ASP A 479 20.39 8.02 1.27
CA ASP A 479 21.12 7.36 2.34
C ASP A 479 22.61 7.13 1.98
N PRO A 480 23.44 6.71 2.95
CA PRO A 480 24.86 6.48 2.73
C PRO A 480 25.22 5.37 1.72
N ASP A 481 24.30 4.44 1.44
CA ASP A 481 24.45 3.40 0.42
C ASP A 481 24.04 3.93 -0.97
N GLY A 482 23.59 5.19 -1.06
CA GLY A 482 23.13 5.84 -2.29
C GLY A 482 21.63 5.63 -2.56
N PHE A 483 20.93 4.91 -1.69
CA PHE A 483 19.50 4.67 -1.85
C PHE A 483 18.71 5.95 -1.56
N ARG A 484 18.00 6.45 -2.58
CA ARG A 484 17.17 7.65 -2.48
C ARG A 484 15.73 7.26 -2.22
N SER A 485 15.10 7.89 -1.23
CA SER A 485 13.66 7.81 -0.92
C SER A 485 13.03 9.19 -1.04
N ILE A 486 11.87 9.31 -1.67
CA ILE A 486 11.17 10.58 -1.89
C ILE A 486 9.75 10.46 -1.38
N GLN A 487 9.29 11.39 -0.56
CA GLN A 487 7.95 11.45 0.03
C GLN A 487 7.36 12.85 -0.12
N VAL A 488 6.05 12.98 -0.33
CA VAL A 488 5.37 14.29 -0.33
C VAL A 488 4.50 14.44 0.92
N PHE A 489 4.66 15.56 1.62
CA PHE A 489 3.96 15.91 2.85
C PHE A 489 3.06 17.13 2.59
N HIS A 490 1.80 17.03 3.01
CA HIS A 490 0.82 18.10 2.89
C HIS A 490 0.84 19.01 4.12
N GLY A 491 0.71 20.32 3.91
CA GLY A 491 0.64 21.28 5.01
C GLY A 491 -0.78 21.48 5.52
N GLU A 492 -0.91 21.53 6.84
CA GLU A 492 -2.06 22.12 7.53
C GLU A 492 -1.52 23.33 8.34
N ASP A 493 -2.22 24.46 8.31
CA ASP A 493 -1.92 25.64 9.16
C ASP A 493 -0.51 26.28 8.98
N GLY A 494 0.07 26.24 7.79
CA GLY A 494 1.32 26.95 7.46
C GLY A 494 2.61 26.28 7.93
N GLN A 495 2.52 25.06 8.46
CA GLN A 495 3.67 24.21 8.77
C GLN A 495 3.49 22.81 8.19
N VAL A 496 4.62 22.14 7.92
CA VAL A 496 4.67 20.75 7.47
C VAL A 496 5.65 20.00 8.37
N GLU A 497 5.22 18.87 8.90
CA GLU A 497 6.08 17.92 9.60
C GLU A 497 6.47 16.79 8.65
N ALA A 498 7.71 16.82 8.17
CA ALA A 498 8.23 15.84 7.22
C ALA A 498 9.12 14.82 7.93
N SER A 499 8.67 13.56 7.98
CA SER A 499 9.39 12.48 8.65
C SER A 499 10.27 11.67 7.71
N TRP A 500 11.45 11.27 8.15
CA TRP A 500 12.33 10.34 7.43
C TRP A 500 13.03 9.38 8.38
N ARG A 501 13.61 8.30 7.85
CA ARG A 501 14.17 7.22 8.67
C ARG A 501 15.61 6.91 8.30
N ALA A 502 16.49 6.92 9.29
CA ALA A 502 17.89 6.55 9.14
C ALA A 502 18.09 5.08 9.54
N LEU A 503 18.62 4.27 8.62
CA LEU A 503 18.81 2.83 8.80
C LEU A 503 20.29 2.43 8.97
N ILE A 504 21.21 3.31 8.60
CA ILE A 504 22.65 3.11 8.70
C ILE A 504 23.38 4.41 9.09
N PRO A 505 24.49 4.34 9.82
CA PRO A 505 25.37 5.49 10.00
C PRO A 505 26.01 5.94 8.68
N GLY A 506 26.15 7.24 8.47
CA GLY A 506 26.82 7.84 7.31
C GLY A 506 26.33 9.24 6.98
N ASP A 507 26.67 9.71 5.79
CA ASP A 507 26.25 11.01 5.27
C ASP A 507 24.94 10.85 4.49
N TYR A 508 23.88 11.53 4.92
CA TYR A 508 22.59 11.57 4.23
C TYR A 508 22.48 12.88 3.44
N GLY A 509 22.06 12.78 2.18
CA GLY A 509 21.64 13.93 1.38
C GLY A 509 20.14 14.15 1.56
N ILE A 510 19.73 15.37 1.89
CA ILE A 510 18.32 15.73 2.02
C ILE A 510 18.00 16.88 1.07
N THR A 511 16.99 16.70 0.23
CA THR A 511 16.48 17.73 -0.66
C THR A 511 15.01 17.97 -0.35
N LEU A 512 14.66 19.22 -0.11
CA LEU A 512 13.30 19.69 0.08
C LEU A 512 12.88 20.45 -1.17
N ARG A 513 11.73 20.14 -1.75
CA ARG A 513 11.11 20.96 -2.80
C ARG A 513 9.74 21.43 -2.35
N LEU A 514 9.49 22.73 -2.50
CA LEU A 514 8.19 23.34 -2.24
C LEU A 514 7.33 23.20 -3.49
N LEU A 515 6.20 22.51 -3.36
CA LEU A 515 5.26 22.24 -4.44
C LEU A 515 4.00 23.09 -4.27
N ASP A 516 3.54 23.69 -5.37
CA ASP A 516 2.19 24.21 -5.52
C ASP A 516 1.34 23.13 -6.22
N LEU A 517 0.40 22.54 -5.48
CA LEU A 517 -0.41 21.43 -5.99
C LEU A 517 -1.52 21.86 -6.95
N ASP A 518 -1.91 23.14 -6.94
CA ASP A 518 -2.96 23.64 -7.82
C ASP A 518 -2.41 23.96 -9.21
N SER A 519 -1.16 24.43 -9.27
CA SER A 519 -0.44 24.68 -10.53
C SER A 519 0.52 23.56 -10.94
N ASN A 520 0.66 22.52 -10.10
CA ASN A 520 1.59 21.41 -10.26
C ASN A 520 3.05 21.84 -10.49
N LYS A 521 3.50 22.91 -9.82
CA LYS A 521 4.84 23.50 -10.01
C LYS A 521 5.71 23.44 -8.76
N THR A 522 7.00 23.23 -8.99
CA THR A 522 8.01 23.43 -7.95
C THR A 522 8.33 24.93 -7.81
N LEU A 523 8.03 25.49 -6.65
CA LEU A 523 8.25 26.90 -6.32
C LEU A 523 9.69 27.19 -5.86
N GLY A 524 10.38 26.20 -5.30
CA GLY A 524 11.76 26.33 -4.83
C GLY A 524 12.30 25.06 -4.19
N SER A 525 13.62 24.98 -4.00
CA SER A 525 14.28 23.85 -3.33
C SER A 525 15.31 24.27 -2.27
N GLN A 526 15.53 23.39 -1.30
CA GLN A 526 16.58 23.51 -0.30
C GLN A 526 17.32 22.17 -0.16
N GLU A 527 18.64 22.18 -0.32
CA GLU A 527 19.49 20.99 -0.11
C GLU A 527 20.24 21.07 1.22
N LEU A 528 20.34 19.93 1.90
CA LEU A 528 20.99 19.74 3.19
C LEU A 528 21.84 18.46 3.14
N SER A 529 22.92 18.43 3.92
CA SER A 529 23.69 17.21 4.15
C SER A 529 23.78 16.95 5.65
N LEU A 530 23.20 15.84 6.09
CA LEU A 530 23.13 15.47 7.50
C LEU A 530 24.00 14.24 7.76
N ARG A 531 24.99 14.38 8.65
CA ARG A 531 25.88 13.28 9.00
C ARG A 531 25.43 12.56 10.27
N LEU A 532 24.99 11.31 10.13
CA LEU A 532 24.77 10.38 11.24
C LEU A 532 26.08 9.63 11.53
N LYS A 533 26.83 10.05 12.56
CA LYS A 533 28.15 9.46 12.84
C LYS A 533 28.08 8.03 13.40
N ASP A 534 27.07 7.72 14.22
CA ASP A 534 26.86 6.45 14.95
C ASP A 534 25.60 6.55 15.86
N VAL A 535 25.67 6.03 17.09
CA VAL A 535 24.65 6.19 18.15
C VAL A 535 24.56 7.61 18.73
N GLY A 536 25.41 8.56 18.32
CA GLY A 536 25.61 9.88 18.94
C GLY A 536 24.36 10.54 19.52
N ALA A 537 23.36 10.89 18.70
CA ALA A 537 22.15 11.55 19.20
C ALA A 537 21.37 10.72 20.24
N ILE A 538 21.33 9.39 20.07
CA ILE A 538 20.71 8.49 21.06
C ILE A 538 21.57 8.40 22.33
N ALA A 539 22.89 8.44 22.20
CA ALA A 539 23.82 8.47 23.32
C ALA A 539 23.68 9.77 24.14
N ASP A 540 23.55 10.91 23.47
CA ASP A 540 23.33 12.21 24.10
C ASP A 540 22.01 12.22 24.88
N LEU A 541 20.90 11.78 24.25
CA LEU A 541 19.60 11.62 24.93
C LEU A 541 19.68 10.65 26.12
N THR A 542 20.43 9.56 25.99
CA THR A 542 20.64 8.60 27.08
C THR A 542 21.38 9.25 28.25
N GLN A 543 22.44 10.01 27.96
CA GLN A 543 23.22 10.69 28.99
C GLN A 543 22.42 11.81 29.68
N GLU A 544 21.61 12.55 28.92
CA GLU A 544 20.69 13.55 29.46
C GLU A 544 19.67 12.91 30.42
N ALA A 545 19.08 11.78 30.03
CA ALA A 545 18.18 11.04 30.89
C ALA A 545 18.90 10.55 32.16
N LEU A 546 20.09 9.96 32.06
CA LEU A 546 20.86 9.50 33.23
C LEU A 546 21.22 10.66 34.17
N ASN A 547 21.61 11.83 33.63
CA ASN A 547 21.85 13.03 34.43
C ASN A 547 20.58 13.48 35.17
N HIS A 548 19.42 13.42 34.51
CA HIS A 548 18.13 13.73 35.15
C HIS A 548 17.81 12.77 36.30
N PHE A 549 18.13 11.49 36.16
CA PHE A 549 18.01 10.51 37.25
C PHE A 549 18.98 10.82 38.41
N GLU A 550 20.23 11.19 38.13
CA GLU A 550 21.18 11.62 39.17
C GLU A 550 20.66 12.83 39.96
N ASP A 551 20.12 13.83 39.28
CA ASP A 551 19.58 15.03 39.92
C ASP A 551 18.31 14.70 40.73
N SER A 552 17.42 13.86 40.20
CA SER A 552 16.24 13.36 40.92
C SER A 552 16.63 12.60 42.21
N MET A 553 17.69 11.78 42.17
CA MET A 553 18.21 11.10 43.36
C MET A 553 18.82 12.09 44.37
N ARG A 554 19.53 13.14 43.91
CA ARG A 554 20.08 14.19 44.79
C ARG A 554 19.00 14.98 45.50
N GLU A 555 17.94 15.36 44.78
CA GLU A 555 16.79 16.10 45.32
C GLU A 555 16.01 15.28 46.35
N GLY A 556 15.88 13.97 46.12
CA GLY A 556 15.19 13.02 46.99
C GLY A 556 15.88 12.72 48.33
N ARG A 557 17.15 13.14 48.51
CA ARG A 557 17.96 12.97 49.74
C ARG A 557 18.16 11.53 50.24
N GLU A 558 18.00 10.50 49.42
CA GLU A 558 18.27 9.08 49.75
C GLU A 558 18.56 8.27 48.47
N ASP A 559 19.34 7.19 48.58
CA ASP A 559 19.56 6.19 47.50
C ASP A 559 18.23 5.47 47.20
N ASN A 560 17.46 5.94 46.22
CA ASN A 560 16.21 5.28 45.80
C ASN A 560 16.52 4.11 44.86
N LEU A 561 16.27 2.88 45.31
CA LEU A 561 16.52 1.63 44.58
C LEU A 561 15.73 1.57 43.26
N VAL A 562 14.52 2.13 43.22
CA VAL A 562 13.67 2.11 42.01
C VAL A 562 14.29 2.98 40.91
N LEU A 563 14.78 4.17 41.26
CA LEU A 563 15.50 5.04 40.33
C LEU A 563 16.82 4.40 39.88
N GLN A 564 17.55 3.73 40.78
CA GLN A 564 18.79 3.02 40.43
C GLN A 564 18.55 1.86 39.46
N LEU A 565 17.54 1.03 39.71
CA LEU A 565 17.19 -0.10 38.84
C LEU A 565 16.81 0.38 37.43
N ARG A 566 16.06 1.48 37.33
CA ARG A 566 15.71 2.08 36.04
C ARG A 566 16.90 2.70 35.33
N ALA A 567 17.80 3.39 36.04
CA ALA A 567 19.04 3.88 35.46
C ALA A 567 19.90 2.73 34.90
N SER A 568 20.03 1.62 35.64
CA SER A 568 20.72 0.41 35.15
C SER A 568 20.02 -0.24 33.95
N GLU A 569 18.69 -0.20 33.89
CA GLU A 569 17.92 -0.67 32.73
C GLU A 569 18.18 0.18 31.48
N ILE A 570 18.22 1.51 31.64
CA ILE A 570 18.60 2.45 30.57
C ILE A 570 19.99 2.09 30.02
N GLU A 571 20.98 1.91 30.90
CA GLU A 571 22.34 1.52 30.50
C GLU A 571 22.37 0.18 29.76
N ALA A 572 21.64 -0.84 30.25
CA ALA A 572 21.60 -2.17 29.65
C ALA A 572 20.92 -2.18 28.28
N ARG A 573 19.77 -1.50 28.14
CA ARG A 573 19.04 -1.36 26.88
C ARG A 573 19.89 -0.57 25.87
N PHE A 574 20.52 0.53 26.29
CA PHE A 574 21.43 1.30 25.44
C PHE A 574 22.61 0.46 24.93
N ALA A 575 23.25 -0.34 25.79
CA ALA A 575 24.37 -1.19 25.39
C ALA A 575 23.96 -2.22 24.32
N LYS A 576 22.78 -2.82 24.48
CA LYS A 576 22.21 -3.76 23.48
C LYS A 576 21.93 -3.05 22.15
N LEU A 577 21.22 -1.91 22.20
CA LEU A 577 20.87 -1.13 21.02
C LEU A 577 22.11 -0.61 20.29
N SER A 578 23.10 -0.09 21.03
CA SER A 578 24.35 0.43 20.47
C SER A 578 25.13 -0.65 19.72
N SER A 579 25.20 -1.88 20.27
CA SER A 579 25.79 -3.01 19.56
C SER A 579 25.02 -3.40 18.30
N ALA A 580 23.69 -3.28 18.30
CA ALA A 580 22.85 -3.57 17.14
C ALA A 580 23.05 -2.53 16.03
N ILE A 581 23.06 -1.23 16.39
CA ILE A 581 23.31 -0.12 15.45
C ILE A 581 24.68 -0.24 14.80
N GLN A 582 25.73 -0.58 15.56
CA GLN A 582 27.07 -0.76 14.99
C GLN A 582 27.15 -1.90 13.97
N LYS A 583 26.33 -2.93 14.12
CA LYS A 583 26.27 -4.07 13.19
C LYS A 583 25.36 -3.82 11.99
N SER A 584 24.61 -2.71 11.96
CA SER A 584 23.61 -2.47 10.91
C SER A 584 24.21 -2.33 9.51
N LEU A 585 25.48 -1.89 9.41
CA LEU A 585 26.22 -1.80 8.14
C LEU A 585 26.37 -3.17 7.45
N GLU A 586 26.41 -4.26 8.21
CA GLU A 586 26.57 -5.64 7.70
C GLU A 586 25.22 -6.36 7.52
N MET A 587 24.12 -5.71 7.88
CA MET A 587 22.77 -6.27 7.86
C MET A 587 22.04 -5.96 6.56
N ASN A 588 21.05 -6.78 6.21
CA ASN A 588 20.11 -6.45 5.12
C ASN A 588 19.07 -5.40 5.56
N VAL A 589 18.32 -4.84 4.61
CA VAL A 589 17.36 -3.75 4.87
C VAL A 589 16.30 -4.14 5.90
N SER A 590 15.78 -5.37 5.85
CA SER A 590 14.76 -5.84 6.81
C SER A 590 15.31 -5.87 8.24
N GLN A 591 16.54 -6.36 8.43
CA GLN A 591 17.21 -6.39 9.73
C GLN A 591 17.50 -4.97 10.23
N ARG A 592 17.97 -4.07 9.35
CA ARG A 592 18.22 -2.66 9.68
C ARG A 592 16.95 -1.96 10.18
N ARG A 593 15.79 -2.26 9.57
CA ARG A 593 14.48 -1.72 10.00
C ARG A 593 14.11 -2.18 11.40
N THR A 594 14.32 -3.43 11.76
CA THR A 594 14.09 -3.91 13.13
C THR A 594 14.95 -3.15 14.14
N VAL A 595 16.23 -2.90 13.83
CA VAL A 595 17.09 -2.08 14.71
C VAL A 595 16.60 -0.63 14.80
N ALA A 596 16.06 -0.08 13.72
CA ALA A 596 15.46 1.25 13.70
C ALA A 596 14.17 1.31 14.54
N ASP A 597 13.34 0.26 14.51
CA ASP A 597 12.15 0.12 15.37
C ASP A 597 12.56 0.06 16.85
N ASP A 598 13.57 -0.75 17.19
CA ASP A 598 14.13 -0.83 18.54
C ASP A 598 14.68 0.54 19.01
N ALA A 599 15.28 1.32 18.11
CA ALA A 599 15.79 2.65 18.41
C ALA A 599 14.66 3.65 18.71
N ASP A 600 13.60 3.64 17.89
CA ASP A 600 12.42 4.50 18.09
C ASP A 600 11.71 4.17 19.40
N GLU A 601 11.52 2.87 19.69
CA GLU A 601 10.95 2.40 20.95
C GLU A 601 11.81 2.84 22.14
N TYR A 602 13.14 2.72 22.02
CA TYR A 602 14.07 3.13 23.08
C TYR A 602 14.01 4.63 23.38
N VAL A 603 13.88 5.50 22.37
CA VAL A 603 13.74 6.94 22.64
C VAL A 603 12.42 7.26 23.34
N GLN A 604 11.32 6.60 22.94
CA GLN A 604 10.05 6.76 23.67
C GLN A 604 10.17 6.26 25.12
N PHE A 605 10.89 5.15 25.34
CA PHE A 605 11.20 4.63 26.67
C PHE A 605 12.02 5.62 27.52
N LEU A 606 13.00 6.31 26.93
CA LEU A 606 13.77 7.35 27.63
C LEU A 606 12.88 8.50 28.09
N ALA A 607 12.02 9.04 27.20
CA ALA A 607 11.10 10.12 27.54
C ALA A 607 10.18 9.74 28.72
N ARG A 608 9.54 8.56 28.65
CA ARG A 608 8.70 8.02 29.74
C ARG A 608 9.50 7.82 31.03
N SER A 609 10.77 7.44 30.95
CA SER A 609 11.64 7.25 32.11
C SER A 609 11.99 8.59 32.79
N VAL A 610 12.21 9.65 32.02
CA VAL A 610 12.45 11.00 32.56
C VAL A 610 11.21 11.53 33.29
N ASP A 611 10.02 11.40 32.68
CA ASP A 611 8.76 11.77 33.31
C ASP A 611 8.54 11.00 34.63
N PHE A 612 8.82 9.70 34.61
CA PHE A 612 8.77 8.87 35.81
C PHE A 612 9.73 9.35 36.90
N SER A 613 10.98 9.67 36.57
CA SER A 613 11.94 10.17 37.56
C SER A 613 11.51 11.50 38.17
N SER A 614 10.92 12.39 37.36
CA SER A 614 10.33 13.65 37.80
C SER A 614 9.16 13.44 38.77
N LEU A 615 8.26 12.49 38.44
CA LEU A 615 7.16 12.09 39.31
C LEU A 615 7.67 11.62 40.68
N VAL A 616 8.68 10.73 40.69
CA VAL A 616 9.28 10.21 41.92
C VAL A 616 9.90 11.35 42.74
N SER A 617 10.67 12.26 42.11
CA SER A 617 11.26 13.41 42.81
C SER A 617 10.20 14.35 43.39
N SER A 618 9.16 14.67 42.61
CA SER A 618 8.04 15.53 43.04
C SER A 618 7.31 14.94 44.25
N GLU A 619 6.99 13.66 44.19
CA GLU A 619 6.31 12.97 45.28
C GLU A 619 7.23 12.96 46.53
N ILE A 620 8.53 12.65 46.41
CA ILE A 620 9.48 12.64 47.55
C ILE A 620 9.64 14.04 48.19
N SER A 621 9.73 15.09 47.37
CA SER A 621 9.96 16.47 47.84
C SER A 621 8.74 17.10 48.54
N SER A 622 7.54 16.55 48.34
CA SER A 622 6.29 16.98 49.01
C SER A 622 6.28 16.80 50.54
N GLY A 623 7.34 16.23 51.13
CA GLY A 623 7.51 16.04 52.57
C GLY A 623 6.76 14.83 53.15
N ARG A 624 6.01 14.12 52.31
CA ARG A 624 5.44 12.78 52.59
C ARG A 624 6.31 11.78 51.85
N LYS A 625 6.89 10.77 52.51
CA LYS A 625 7.57 9.66 51.81
C LYS A 625 6.50 8.87 51.05
N PRO A 626 6.35 9.04 49.73
CA PRO A 626 5.30 8.38 48.96
C PRO A 626 5.75 6.96 48.69
N LYS A 627 5.01 5.99 49.20
CA LYS A 627 5.38 4.57 49.07
C LYS A 627 4.87 3.94 47.78
N PHE A 628 3.80 4.50 47.21
CA PHE A 628 3.20 4.02 45.97
C PHE A 628 2.43 5.12 45.24
N VAL A 629 2.24 4.91 43.94
CA VAL A 629 1.38 5.69 43.03
C VAL A 629 0.42 4.76 42.31
N CYS A 630 -0.70 5.32 41.84
CA CYS A 630 -1.71 4.58 41.10
C CYS A 630 -2.14 5.35 39.85
N TRP A 631 -2.38 4.66 38.75
CA TRP A 631 -2.89 5.24 37.50
C TRP A 631 -3.84 4.28 36.79
N GLN A 632 -4.53 4.77 35.76
CA GLN A 632 -5.47 4.02 34.95
C GLN A 632 -4.69 3.24 33.91
N ASP A 633 -5.09 1.99 33.69
CA ASP A 633 -4.75 1.29 32.46
C ASP A 633 -5.80 1.63 31.39
N GLU A 634 -5.39 2.27 30.29
CA GLU A 634 -6.30 2.70 29.23
C GLU A 634 -6.84 1.53 28.41
N ASN A 635 -6.10 0.43 28.35
CA ASN A 635 -6.51 -0.76 27.63
C ASN A 635 -6.08 -2.01 28.40
N PRO A 636 -6.79 -2.35 29.49
CA PRO A 636 -6.42 -3.50 30.32
C PRO A 636 -6.46 -4.82 29.53
N TRP A 637 -7.10 -4.84 28.36
CA TRP A 637 -7.20 -6.02 27.50
C TRP A 637 -5.94 -6.28 26.67
N ASP A 638 -4.95 -5.39 26.68
CA ASP A 638 -3.63 -5.71 26.14
C ASP A 638 -2.74 -6.45 27.17
N ASN A 639 -1.72 -7.13 26.68
CA ASN A 639 -0.81 -7.92 27.50
C ASN A 639 0.44 -7.11 27.91
N ARG A 640 0.34 -5.78 27.99
CA ARG A 640 1.51 -4.91 28.25
C ARG A 640 1.87 -4.89 29.72
N ASN A 641 3.17 -4.91 30.00
CA ASN A 641 3.64 -4.74 31.36
C ASN A 641 3.31 -3.29 31.79
N PRO A 642 2.67 -3.06 32.96
CA PRO A 642 2.40 -1.71 33.42
C PRO A 642 3.65 -0.84 33.58
N LEU A 643 4.85 -1.43 33.69
CA LEU A 643 6.09 -0.69 33.68
C LEU A 643 6.46 -0.07 32.32
N ASP A 644 5.79 -0.46 31.23
CA ASP A 644 6.01 0.11 29.89
C ASP A 644 5.23 1.42 29.70
N ASP A 645 4.16 1.64 30.47
CA ASP A 645 3.26 2.80 30.40
C ASP A 645 3.13 3.50 31.77
N LEU A 646 4.21 4.19 32.15
CA LEU A 646 4.33 4.84 33.46
C LEU A 646 3.50 6.13 33.53
N PRO A 647 2.99 6.49 34.73
CA PRO A 647 2.23 7.71 34.89
C PRO A 647 3.13 8.94 34.86
N VAL A 648 2.63 10.02 34.26
CA VAL A 648 3.28 11.35 34.26
C VAL A 648 2.87 12.17 35.50
N HIS A 649 1.80 11.78 36.20
CA HIS A 649 1.25 12.49 37.36
C HIS A 649 0.90 11.53 38.53
N GLY A 650 0.96 12.03 39.76
CA GLY A 650 0.85 11.22 40.98
C GLY A 650 -0.54 11.11 41.62
N GLU A 651 -1.55 11.78 41.06
CA GLU A 651 -2.91 11.72 41.60
C GLU A 651 -3.66 10.48 41.06
N PRO A 652 -4.42 9.76 41.91
CA PRO A 652 -5.20 8.60 41.47
C PRO A 652 -6.27 9.06 40.47
N PRO A 653 -6.34 8.44 39.27
CA PRO A 653 -7.34 8.84 38.30
C PRO A 653 -8.74 8.41 38.74
N VAL A 654 -9.71 9.23 38.41
CA VAL A 654 -11.11 8.82 38.37
C VAL A 654 -11.33 8.14 37.03
N ILE A 655 -11.43 6.81 37.03
CA ILE A 655 -11.72 6.08 35.79
C ILE A 655 -13.18 6.32 35.44
N ARG A 656 -13.43 6.83 34.24
CA ARG A 656 -14.78 7.00 33.70
C ARG A 656 -15.07 5.83 32.79
N ALA A 657 -16.07 5.04 33.14
CA ALA A 657 -16.53 3.91 32.36
C ALA A 657 -18.00 4.11 31.97
N TRP A 658 -18.38 3.49 30.86
CA TRP A 658 -19.75 3.48 30.38
C TRP A 658 -20.13 2.04 30.07
N ALA A 659 -21.34 1.63 30.43
CA ALA A 659 -21.83 0.28 30.15
C ALA A 659 -23.32 0.29 29.86
N PHE A 660 -23.76 -0.66 29.04
CA PHE A 660 -25.16 -0.99 28.89
C PHE A 660 -25.72 -1.60 30.19
N GLY A 661 -27.04 -1.52 30.37
CA GLY A 661 -27.68 -2.31 31.42
C GLY A 661 -27.59 -3.81 31.10
N ASN A 662 -27.37 -4.66 32.10
CA ASN A 662 -27.16 -6.10 31.94
C ASN A 662 -25.83 -6.49 31.23
N GLU A 663 -24.78 -5.72 31.47
CA GLU A 663 -23.41 -5.93 30.99
C GLU A 663 -22.43 -6.25 32.15
N LYS A 664 -21.24 -6.74 31.81
CA LYS A 664 -20.07 -6.72 32.68
C LYS A 664 -19.00 -5.83 32.07
N GLU A 665 -18.68 -4.75 32.77
CA GLU A 665 -17.62 -3.82 32.39
C GLU A 665 -16.37 -4.08 33.22
N SER A 666 -15.19 -3.85 32.66
CA SER A 666 -13.92 -4.08 33.37
C SER A 666 -13.04 -2.83 33.29
N VAL A 667 -12.51 -2.42 34.45
CA VAL A 667 -11.55 -1.33 34.55
C VAL A 667 -10.32 -1.81 35.32
N CYS A 668 -9.19 -1.15 35.13
CA CYS A 668 -7.95 -1.54 35.79
C CYS A 668 -7.18 -0.33 36.32
N PHE A 669 -6.66 -0.48 37.54
CA PHE A 669 -5.68 0.42 38.12
C PHE A 669 -4.31 -0.24 38.15
N ASN A 670 -3.31 0.46 37.65
CA ASN A 670 -1.91 0.14 37.83
C ASN A 670 -1.42 0.71 39.15
N ILE A 671 -0.66 -0.09 39.91
CA ILE A 671 -0.14 0.28 41.23
C ILE A 671 1.35 -0.03 41.27
N LEU A 672 2.17 0.97 41.57
CA LEU A 672 3.63 0.84 41.58
C LEU A 672 4.21 1.18 42.96
N ASN A 673 5.08 0.32 43.48
CA ASN A 673 5.85 0.57 44.70
C ASN A 673 7.07 1.46 44.41
N LEU A 674 7.08 2.68 44.95
CA LEU A 674 8.15 3.67 44.80
C LEU A 674 9.20 3.60 45.91
N SER A 675 9.01 2.72 46.90
CA SER A 675 9.88 2.62 48.07
C SER A 675 10.97 1.56 47.91
N ASN A 676 12.03 1.69 48.71
CA ASN A 676 13.12 0.72 48.78
C ASN A 676 12.74 -0.58 49.50
N ASP A 677 11.58 -0.61 50.16
CA ASP A 677 11.11 -1.72 50.96
C ASP A 677 9.92 -2.41 50.26
N PRO A 678 9.72 -3.73 50.47
CA PRO A 678 8.50 -4.39 50.07
C PRO A 678 7.27 -3.72 50.71
N LEU A 679 6.20 -3.59 49.93
CA LEU A 679 4.98 -2.91 50.33
C LEU A 679 3.79 -3.86 50.26
N THR A 680 3.08 -4.03 51.37
CA THR A 680 1.79 -4.72 51.39
C THR A 680 0.67 -3.66 51.42
N LEU A 681 -0.18 -3.71 50.40
CA LEU A 681 -1.38 -2.89 50.28
C LEU A 681 -2.62 -3.72 50.55
N ARG A 682 -3.65 -3.07 51.09
CA ARG A 682 -4.97 -3.65 51.32
C ARG A 682 -6.02 -2.84 50.59
N VAL A 683 -6.84 -3.51 49.78
CA VAL A 683 -8.06 -2.92 49.22
C VAL A 683 -9.16 -3.02 50.28
N GLU A 684 -9.57 -1.90 50.84
CA GLU A 684 -10.66 -1.84 51.82
C GLU A 684 -12.03 -2.03 51.14
N PRO A 685 -13.08 -2.43 51.89
CA PRO A 685 -14.42 -2.58 51.33
C PRO A 685 -14.89 -1.31 50.61
N GLY A 686 -15.26 -1.46 49.34
CA GLY A 686 -15.69 -0.34 48.52
C GLY A 686 -17.01 0.27 48.98
N LYS A 687 -17.19 1.55 48.67
CA LYS A 687 -18.43 2.31 48.86
C LYS A 687 -19.01 2.68 47.50
N VAL A 688 -20.31 2.88 47.42
CA VAL A 688 -21.00 3.30 46.19
C VAL A 688 -21.94 4.46 46.50
N THR A 689 -21.98 5.44 45.60
CA THR A 689 -23.03 6.46 45.54
C THR A 689 -23.68 6.43 44.14
N GLY A 690 -24.93 6.87 44.02
CA GLY A 690 -25.68 6.79 42.76
C GLY A 690 -27.19 6.69 42.99
N PRO A 691 -27.96 6.32 41.95
CA PRO A 691 -29.40 6.09 42.05
C PRO A 691 -29.77 5.03 43.11
N GLU A 692 -30.78 5.32 43.92
CA GLU A 692 -31.32 4.40 44.93
C GLU A 692 -32.27 3.35 44.30
N PRO A 693 -32.30 2.09 44.80
CA PRO A 693 -31.55 1.58 45.95
C PRO A 693 -30.08 1.30 45.63
N LEU A 694 -29.16 1.72 46.50
CA LEU A 694 -27.73 1.43 46.33
C LEU A 694 -27.44 -0.07 46.46
N PRO A 695 -26.63 -0.65 45.55
CA PRO A 695 -26.25 -2.06 45.61
C PRO A 695 -25.24 -2.30 46.74
N LYS A 696 -25.10 -3.55 47.18
CA LYS A 696 -23.89 -3.91 47.92
C LYS A 696 -22.74 -4.04 46.94
N VAL A 697 -21.65 -3.30 47.17
CA VAL A 697 -20.47 -3.29 46.28
C VAL A 697 -19.95 -4.70 46.02
N SER A 698 -19.93 -5.59 47.02
CA SER A 698 -19.48 -6.98 46.87
C SER A 698 -20.39 -7.87 45.99
N GLU A 699 -21.64 -7.47 45.75
CA GLU A 699 -22.59 -8.24 44.91
C GLU A 699 -22.47 -7.84 43.43
N VAL A 700 -22.06 -6.59 43.16
CA VAL A 700 -21.94 -6.03 41.80
C VAL A 700 -20.51 -5.86 41.32
N THR A 701 -19.50 -6.14 42.16
CA THR A 701 -18.09 -5.99 41.80
C THR A 701 -17.27 -7.24 42.10
N THR A 702 -16.24 -7.50 41.29
CA THR A 702 -15.24 -8.52 41.57
C THR A 702 -13.85 -7.95 41.34
N LEU A 703 -12.97 -8.10 42.33
CA LEU A 703 -11.59 -7.62 42.27
C LEU A 703 -10.64 -8.75 41.88
N HIS A 704 -9.72 -8.47 40.97
CA HIS A 704 -8.75 -9.42 40.44
C HIS A 704 -7.34 -8.82 40.45
N ARG A 705 -6.33 -9.69 40.46
CA ARG A 705 -4.92 -9.29 40.25
C ARG A 705 -4.37 -10.02 39.04
N VAL A 706 -3.51 -9.37 38.26
CA VAL A 706 -2.78 -10.03 37.18
C VAL A 706 -1.55 -10.76 37.74
N LEU A 707 -1.32 -11.97 37.26
CA LEU A 707 -0.09 -12.72 37.52
C LEU A 707 0.81 -12.66 36.27
N TRP A 708 2.00 -12.11 36.43
CA TRP A 708 3.03 -12.09 35.40
C TRP A 708 3.88 -13.35 35.51
N LEU A 709 4.08 -14.05 34.38
CA LEU A 709 4.96 -15.19 34.29
C LEU A 709 6.13 -14.90 33.34
N PRO A 710 7.36 -15.29 33.73
CA PRO A 710 8.48 -15.25 32.81
C PRO A 710 8.32 -16.31 31.72
N THR A 711 8.63 -15.92 30.50
CA THR A 711 8.69 -16.80 29.32
C THR A 711 10.11 -17.34 29.12
N SER A 712 10.27 -18.30 28.19
CA SER A 712 11.59 -18.82 27.81
C SER A 712 12.55 -17.75 27.32
N ASP A 713 12.02 -16.63 26.83
CA ASP A 713 12.79 -15.54 26.24
C ASP A 713 13.07 -14.42 27.26
N SER A 714 12.81 -14.68 28.55
CA SER A 714 12.96 -13.73 29.66
C SER A 714 12.04 -12.50 29.56
N LEU A 715 11.02 -12.54 28.71
CA LEU A 715 9.92 -11.58 28.70
C LEU A 715 8.85 -12.00 29.71
N GLU A 716 8.17 -11.05 30.33
CA GLU A 716 7.02 -11.32 31.19
C GLU A 716 5.72 -11.23 30.39
N ILE A 717 4.82 -12.20 30.57
CA ILE A 717 3.49 -12.17 29.97
C ILE A 717 2.42 -12.34 31.06
N ALA A 718 1.29 -11.66 30.90
CA ALA A 718 0.12 -11.86 31.74
C ALA A 718 -0.44 -13.27 31.53
N ASP A 719 -0.54 -14.06 32.61
CA ASP A 719 -1.01 -15.45 32.59
C ASP A 719 -2.48 -15.56 32.97
N LEU A 720 -2.77 -15.50 34.28
CA LEU A 720 -4.10 -15.66 34.84
C LEU A 720 -4.56 -14.36 35.50
N LEU A 721 -5.89 -14.15 35.48
CA LEU A 721 -6.58 -13.07 36.19
C LEU A 721 -7.37 -13.61 37.40
N PRO A 722 -6.71 -14.20 38.43
CA PRO A 722 -7.39 -14.71 39.61
C PRO A 722 -8.06 -13.59 40.41
N ARG A 723 -9.12 -13.95 41.14
CA ARG A 723 -9.72 -13.05 42.13
C ARG A 723 -8.70 -12.74 43.23
N LEU A 724 -8.83 -11.53 43.79
CA LEU A 724 -8.07 -11.18 44.99
C LEU A 724 -8.42 -12.13 46.13
N ASP A 725 -7.45 -12.43 47.00
CA ASP A 725 -7.65 -13.34 48.13
C ASP A 725 -8.62 -12.76 49.17
N GLU A 726 -9.03 -13.57 50.15
CA GLU A 726 -9.95 -13.14 51.22
C GLU A 726 -9.37 -12.02 52.10
N GLY A 727 -8.05 -11.80 52.05
CA GLY A 727 -7.37 -10.71 52.74
C GLY A 727 -7.45 -9.37 51.99
N TYR A 728 -7.79 -9.41 50.69
CA TYR A 728 -7.75 -8.28 49.76
C TYR A 728 -6.36 -7.60 49.72
N LEU A 729 -5.30 -8.42 49.74
CA LEU A 729 -3.92 -7.95 49.83
C LEU A 729 -3.20 -7.96 48.47
N LEU A 730 -2.31 -6.98 48.31
CA LEU A 730 -1.36 -6.87 47.20
C LEU A 730 0.04 -6.66 47.77
N ASP A 731 0.92 -7.63 47.58
CA ASP A 731 2.33 -7.53 47.97
C ASP A 731 3.19 -7.10 46.77
N LEU A 732 3.87 -5.97 46.87
CA LEU A 732 4.72 -5.42 45.82
C LEU A 732 6.18 -5.32 46.30
N ALA A 733 7.11 -5.92 45.57
CA ALA A 733 8.54 -5.69 45.76
C ALA A 733 8.92 -4.24 45.42
N PRO A 734 10.09 -3.74 45.85
CA PRO A 734 10.59 -2.43 45.43
C PRO A 734 10.61 -2.30 43.91
N GLY A 735 9.94 -1.29 43.35
CA GLY A 735 9.86 -1.05 41.91
C GLY A 735 8.90 -1.95 41.14
N GLU A 736 8.20 -2.86 41.81
CA GLU A 736 7.20 -3.72 41.16
C GLU A 736 5.90 -2.95 40.89
N ALA A 737 5.35 -3.12 39.69
CA ALA A 737 4.00 -2.67 39.33
C ALA A 737 3.03 -3.86 39.30
N ARG A 738 1.78 -3.63 39.74
CA ARG A 738 0.72 -4.63 39.67
C ARG A 738 -0.61 -4.02 39.24
N GLN A 739 -1.28 -4.72 38.33
CA GLN A 739 -2.63 -4.41 37.87
C GLN A 739 -3.69 -4.94 38.85
N LEU A 740 -4.54 -4.04 39.33
CA LEU A 740 -5.77 -4.34 40.07
C LEU A 740 -6.97 -4.15 39.14
N TRP A 741 -7.56 -5.27 38.73
CA TRP A 741 -8.72 -5.29 37.87
C TRP A 741 -10.01 -5.28 38.68
N ILE A 742 -10.98 -4.51 38.21
CA ILE A 742 -12.29 -4.36 38.81
C ILE A 742 -13.34 -4.66 37.75
N ASN A 743 -14.02 -5.79 37.93
CA ASN A 743 -15.16 -6.17 37.10
C ASN A 743 -16.44 -5.64 37.75
N LEU A 744 -17.22 -4.87 37.00
CA LEU A 744 -18.47 -4.23 37.41
C LEU A 744 -19.64 -4.89 36.68
N SER A 745 -20.65 -5.35 37.40
CA SER A 745 -21.88 -5.88 36.80
C SER A 745 -23.02 -4.87 36.90
N THR A 746 -23.60 -4.50 35.75
CA THR A 746 -24.74 -3.58 35.69
C THR A 746 -26.09 -4.29 35.79
N ARG A 747 -26.10 -5.60 36.08
CA ARG A 747 -27.33 -6.42 36.11
C ARG A 747 -28.36 -5.87 37.10
N GLU A 748 -27.90 -5.54 38.30
CA GLU A 748 -28.73 -5.04 39.40
C GLU A 748 -28.75 -3.51 39.48
N LEU A 749 -28.10 -2.83 38.54
CA LEU A 749 -28.05 -1.37 38.47
C LEU A 749 -29.18 -0.84 37.56
N SER A 750 -29.81 0.25 37.98
CA SER A 750 -30.69 1.06 37.15
C SER A 750 -29.88 2.00 36.26
N GLU A 751 -30.53 2.65 35.31
CA GLU A 751 -29.89 3.72 34.53
C GLU A 751 -29.38 4.86 35.43
N GLY A 752 -28.27 5.50 35.03
CA GLY A 752 -27.69 6.64 35.74
C GLY A 752 -26.20 6.46 36.05
N VAL A 753 -25.65 7.44 36.76
CA VAL A 753 -24.23 7.51 37.08
C VAL A 753 -23.99 7.02 38.51
N TYR A 754 -23.16 5.99 38.64
CA TYR A 754 -22.70 5.46 39.92
C TYR A 754 -21.23 5.82 40.14
N GLU A 755 -20.86 6.11 41.38
CA GLU A 755 -19.47 6.33 41.78
C GLU A 755 -19.08 5.26 42.80
N PHE A 756 -18.15 4.39 42.41
CA PHE A 756 -17.57 3.36 43.27
C PHE A 756 -16.20 3.82 43.77
N VAL A 757 -15.96 3.69 45.07
CA VAL A 757 -14.71 4.12 45.72
C VAL A 757 -14.14 3.00 46.57
N TRP A 758 -12.91 2.56 46.28
CA TRP A 758 -12.15 1.60 47.09
C TRP A 758 -10.94 2.27 47.75
N PRO A 759 -10.90 2.40 49.09
CA PRO A 759 -9.70 2.87 49.77
C PRO A 759 -8.58 1.82 49.65
N LEU A 760 -7.46 2.20 49.03
CA LEU A 760 -6.24 1.39 48.93
C LEU A 760 -5.26 1.87 49.99
N ARG A 761 -5.01 1.04 51.01
CA ARG A 761 -4.23 1.40 52.19
C ARG A 761 -2.93 0.61 52.29
N SER A 762 -1.83 1.26 52.59
CA SER A 762 -0.58 0.59 52.96
C SER A 762 -0.59 0.12 54.41
N LEU A 763 -0.03 -1.07 54.68
CA LEU A 763 -0.07 -1.73 56.00
C LEU A 763 1.19 -1.52 56.86
N ASP A 764 2.07 -0.61 56.45
CA ASP A 764 3.27 -0.22 57.18
C ASP A 764 2.97 0.79 58.31
N MET A 765 3.99 1.15 59.10
CA MET A 765 3.81 2.04 60.26
C MET A 765 3.29 3.44 59.91
N ASP A 766 3.66 3.95 58.74
CA ASP A 766 3.26 5.28 58.25
C ASP A 766 2.19 5.12 57.15
N SER A 767 1.08 4.44 57.50
CA SER A 767 0.07 4.02 56.52
C SER A 767 -0.49 5.20 55.71
N ARG A 768 -0.42 5.10 54.38
CA ARG A 768 -1.07 5.99 53.40
C ARG A 768 -2.33 5.32 52.89
N THR A 769 -3.35 6.10 52.56
CA THR A 769 -4.57 5.62 51.90
C THR A 769 -4.84 6.48 50.67
N ILE A 770 -5.10 5.83 49.54
CA ILE A 770 -5.47 6.45 48.26
C ILE A 770 -6.82 5.87 47.85
N ASP A 771 -7.77 6.72 47.50
CA ASP A 771 -9.09 6.28 47.07
C ASP A 771 -9.08 5.99 45.55
N LEU A 772 -9.32 4.73 45.18
CA LEU A 772 -9.50 4.31 43.78
C LEU A 772 -10.96 4.53 43.39
N THR A 773 -11.21 5.44 42.44
CA THR A 773 -12.57 5.88 42.10
C THR A 773 -12.94 5.49 40.66
N VAL A 774 -14.10 4.86 40.51
CA VAL A 774 -14.68 4.53 39.21
C VAL A 774 -16.05 5.18 39.08
N GLN A 775 -16.20 6.07 38.10
CA GLN A 775 -17.47 6.65 37.70
C GLN A 775 -18.05 5.81 36.56
N LEU A 776 -19.10 5.05 36.84
CA LEU A 776 -19.78 4.19 35.87
C LEU A 776 -21.10 4.83 35.44
N GLU A 777 -21.22 5.16 34.16
CA GLU A 777 -22.50 5.54 33.54
C GLU A 777 -23.20 4.30 32.99
N VAL A 778 -24.41 4.02 33.52
CA VAL A 778 -25.25 2.90 33.07
C VAL A 778 -26.30 3.41 32.10
N SER A 779 -26.26 2.89 30.88
CA SER A 779 -27.20 3.22 29.82
C SER A 779 -28.64 2.83 30.14
N PRO A 780 -29.65 3.59 29.66
CA PRO A 780 -31.06 3.16 29.66
C PRO A 780 -31.28 1.89 28.82
N VAL A 781 -30.42 1.66 27.82
CA VAL A 781 -30.51 0.48 26.94
C VAL A 781 -29.94 -0.73 27.66
N ARG A 782 -30.71 -1.82 27.69
CA ARG A 782 -30.32 -3.09 28.33
C ARG A 782 -30.03 -4.17 27.30
N LEU A 783 -28.91 -4.86 27.47
CA LEU A 783 -28.53 -5.99 26.62
C LEU A 783 -29.41 -7.22 26.88
N PRO A 784 -29.72 -8.03 25.84
CA PRO A 784 -30.44 -9.29 25.99
C PRO A 784 -29.71 -10.26 26.93
N GLU A 785 -30.47 -11.08 27.66
CA GLU A 785 -29.92 -12.05 28.64
C GLU A 785 -28.95 -13.08 28.03
N ASN A 786 -29.02 -13.31 26.71
CA ASN A 786 -28.18 -14.27 25.98
C ASN A 786 -27.09 -13.60 25.09
N SER A 787 -26.80 -12.31 25.29
CA SER A 787 -25.79 -11.59 24.50
C SER A 787 -24.37 -12.15 24.70
N ARG A 788 -23.47 -12.10 23.70
CA ARG A 788 -22.06 -12.49 23.91
C ARG A 788 -21.35 -11.57 24.92
N PHE A 789 -21.74 -10.30 24.93
CA PHE A 789 -21.30 -9.28 25.89
C PHE A 789 -21.74 -9.55 27.34
N TYR A 790 -22.69 -10.48 27.55
CA TYR A 790 -23.08 -10.97 28.88
C TYR A 790 -21.99 -11.84 29.54
N THR A 791 -21.21 -12.58 28.74
CA THR A 791 -20.38 -13.68 29.24
C THR A 791 -18.96 -13.30 29.62
N GLY A 792 -18.42 -12.17 29.12
CA GLY A 792 -17.11 -11.62 29.52
C GLY A 792 -15.96 -12.62 29.42
N TYR A 793 -15.66 -13.16 28.23
CA TYR A 793 -14.57 -14.12 28.02
C TYR A 793 -13.34 -13.57 27.29
N TRP A 794 -12.19 -14.07 27.74
CA TRP A 794 -10.78 -13.82 27.39
C TRP A 794 -10.26 -14.62 26.16
N SER A 795 -11.04 -14.77 25.09
CA SER A 795 -10.65 -15.66 23.97
C SER A 795 -10.65 -14.97 22.61
N ARG A 796 -9.46 -14.55 22.17
CA ARG A 796 -9.15 -14.22 20.77
C ARG A 796 -8.58 -15.42 19.99
N THR A 797 -8.93 -16.65 20.40
CA THR A 797 -8.50 -17.88 19.73
C THR A 797 -9.69 -18.63 19.13
N ASN A 798 -9.71 -18.69 17.80
CA ASN A 798 -10.48 -19.58 16.93
C ASN A 798 -11.85 -20.06 17.42
N LEU A 799 -12.90 -19.41 16.93
CA LEU A 799 -14.23 -20.00 16.84
C LEU A 799 -14.65 -20.08 15.37
N ASP A 800 -14.09 -21.05 14.64
CA ASP A 800 -14.76 -21.58 13.47
C ASP A 800 -16.14 -22.09 13.91
N GLY A 801 -17.22 -21.36 13.59
CA GLY A 801 -18.55 -21.95 13.56
C GLY A 801 -19.73 -21.22 14.22
N TYR A 802 -19.67 -19.93 14.55
CA TYR A 802 -20.88 -19.21 15.00
C TYR A 802 -20.98 -17.78 14.44
N ASP A 803 -21.17 -17.66 13.13
CA ASP A 803 -21.42 -16.38 12.41
C ASP A 803 -22.90 -16.03 12.22
N THR A 804 -23.81 -16.60 13.01
CA THR A 804 -25.20 -16.12 13.00
C THR A 804 -25.76 -16.04 14.42
N ILE A 805 -25.94 -14.80 14.90
CA ILE A 805 -27.03 -14.50 15.82
C ILE A 805 -28.06 -13.77 14.94
N PRO A 806 -29.14 -14.43 14.52
CA PRO A 806 -30.15 -13.85 13.63
C PRO A 806 -30.97 -12.70 14.22
N ASP A 807 -30.80 -12.40 15.52
CA ASP A 807 -31.62 -11.43 16.26
C ASP A 807 -30.77 -10.31 16.89
N LEU A 808 -29.95 -9.64 16.08
CA LEU A 808 -29.45 -8.29 16.37
C LEU A 808 -30.12 -7.28 15.45
#